data_AF-A0A6P2ANK0-F1
#
_entry.id   AF-A0A6P2ANK0-F1
#
_cell.length_a   1.000
_cell.length_b   1.000
_cell.length_c   1.000
_cell.angle_alpha   90.00
_cell.angle_beta   90.00
_cell.angle_gamma   90.00
#
_symmetry.space_group_name_H-M   'P 1'
#
loop_
_entity.id
_entity.type
_entity.pdbx_description
1 polymer ?
#
loop_
_entity_poly.entity_id
_entity_poly.type
_entity_poly.pdbx_seq_one_letter_code
_entity_poly.pdbx_strand_id
1 'polypeptide(L)'
;MNRERLNSILGHPTESAAHELLGLAEMPKDPREVNRRLDARLAHIEAHPDSGSREAEIARRIVRVAAQRLHEQLTHKKIPDPTRRTPQRFSLTEFDRSVLGVLVGSGGWNAASRARLVALANYHGVGPYGLMRVICGLNDHARRHGPRITISDITGRAETAATIRQREVEEVRTNELINRYAPEFREGTTWATVKLSILFGLLTLLIASAIIVPLWHHQRTIMTTRATPPPTATAPDPDADRDWDRDSSEHERTRSREPAMERWPTVTPPIRAPRWDEVDRRAAELRDEFSALTGRMLTSTEPDDEVFEQWTVAVDRFSRVWLALDDRELGRVEDDFLQPLYASAGRAERHDRLLDALGPVSREPAAASELISGSWRVGMLFELTQDHRLPQRTRHRALNLLNQSFASPIDQEAAWRDREAAIGDWLERVLSSMARDVDTIRSDELAGLWGAWIETLGRVRFGESRQRQLLDAVESLLREVSDPREPASRPAIVAHLLRELDFETSATVRQRVGDWFRPGRLSSRQLWVLTSLLALDRTTPWLDEQMIIMPEADDRLRGRAAQDLEAHWPRRTVSADDLERGHRIAVDVESGQRWRDLEELLLNRRREISDPLSALRQLTRRVWLNEAALHLAVGDRGQAREVMNAIESMDGRSREDNRHGLTNPRGRGGSGSIRPGQPVGPDGVWAEAYVSAGRNVDARLQQINQLDRRGGGDLGRRDAAVLVREAYRGSPREVSDRAQRLVESRFASGPVVILELLDQLPDAPRHSRTISFIERITNATIDDQGDDREQAEARARLALIERLLKLQQRGEDARDEYAELVRESFERQLLAIRPEERSVSDEPVLETAQRLRQVWWSVVNEAAASADNREESLAKLDNIQQEHALRSRLARGSMQKTLAERIGELDLLAELITLEQPPREATVQRLLERTLIDRREATDVLEQLLITEAALSRLWRMRLDLPERATGEGSS
;
A
#
# COMPACT_ATOMS: atom_id res chain seq x y z
N MET A 1 -47.36 -27.40 -16.88
CA MET A 1 -46.98 -27.02 -15.51
C MET A 1 -47.87 -27.80 -14.57
N ASN A 2 -47.35 -28.78 -13.86
CA ASN A 2 -48.16 -29.61 -12.97
C ASN A 2 -48.32 -28.90 -11.61
N ARG A 3 -49.47 -28.24 -11.42
CA ARG A 3 -49.75 -27.42 -10.22
C ARG A 3 -49.72 -28.24 -8.93
N GLU A 4 -50.13 -29.50 -8.97
CA GLU A 4 -50.08 -30.39 -7.80
C GLU A 4 -48.65 -30.67 -7.37
N ARG A 5 -47.75 -30.88 -8.34
CA ARG A 5 -46.33 -31.09 -8.10
C ARG A 5 -45.64 -29.83 -7.54
N LEU A 6 -45.97 -28.66 -8.07
CA LEU A 6 -45.44 -27.38 -7.59
C LEU A 6 -45.90 -27.07 -6.16
N ASN A 7 -47.18 -27.31 -5.86
CA ASN A 7 -47.72 -27.13 -4.50
C ASN A 7 -47.12 -28.15 -3.51
N SER A 8 -46.83 -29.38 -3.96
CA SER A 8 -46.11 -30.37 -3.15
C SER A 8 -44.70 -29.90 -2.77
N ILE A 9 -43.95 -29.32 -3.71
CA ILE A 9 -42.59 -28.80 -3.44
C ILE A 9 -42.65 -27.56 -2.53
N LEU A 10 -43.65 -26.71 -2.70
CA LEU A 10 -43.83 -25.50 -1.90
C LEU A 10 -44.49 -25.75 -0.55
N GLY A 11 -44.97 -26.97 -0.24
CA GLY A 11 -45.73 -27.31 0.98
C GLY A 11 -46.98 -26.47 1.25
N HIS A 12 -47.35 -25.56 0.35
CA HIS A 12 -48.45 -24.61 0.43
C HIS A 12 -48.98 -24.34 -0.98
N PRO A 13 -50.28 -23.97 -1.13
CA PRO A 13 -50.80 -23.50 -2.40
C PRO A 13 -49.97 -22.32 -2.94
N THR A 14 -49.71 -22.31 -4.24
CA THR A 14 -48.99 -21.20 -4.92
C THR A 14 -49.66 -19.83 -4.76
N GLU A 15 -50.93 -19.79 -4.37
CA GLU A 15 -51.72 -18.57 -4.11
C GLU A 15 -51.68 -18.12 -2.63
N SER A 16 -50.95 -18.83 -1.76
CA SER A 16 -50.78 -18.45 -0.36
C SER A 16 -50.13 -17.07 -0.18
N ALA A 17 -50.40 -16.45 0.97
CA ALA A 17 -49.83 -15.15 1.29
C ALA A 17 -48.30 -15.22 1.37
N ALA A 18 -47.61 -14.09 1.14
CA ALA A 18 -46.15 -14.06 1.03
C ALA A 18 -45.42 -14.57 2.29
N HIS A 19 -45.99 -14.37 3.48
CA HIS A 19 -45.43 -14.87 4.74
C HIS A 19 -45.66 -16.40 4.89
N GLU A 20 -46.82 -16.91 4.48
CA GLU A 20 -47.11 -18.35 4.48
C GLU A 20 -46.18 -19.11 3.52
N LEU A 21 -45.86 -18.55 2.36
CA LEU A 21 -44.91 -19.15 1.41
C LEU A 21 -43.48 -19.30 1.99
N LEU A 22 -43.14 -18.50 3.00
CA LEU A 22 -41.90 -18.60 3.78
C LEU A 22 -42.04 -19.44 5.06
N GLY A 23 -43.20 -20.06 5.28
CA GLY A 23 -43.48 -20.87 6.47
C GLY A 23 -43.65 -20.04 7.75
N LEU A 24 -44.10 -18.79 7.62
CA LEU A 24 -44.46 -17.93 8.75
C LEU A 24 -45.98 -17.97 8.97
N ALA A 25 -46.40 -18.16 10.22
CA ALA A 25 -47.81 -18.15 10.61
C ALA A 25 -48.40 -16.72 10.71
N GLU A 26 -47.55 -15.72 10.92
CA GLU A 26 -47.92 -14.32 11.05
C GLU A 26 -46.98 -13.42 10.25
N MET A 27 -47.38 -12.17 10.02
CA MET A 27 -46.54 -11.18 9.36
C MET A 27 -45.26 -10.91 10.18
N PRO A 28 -44.06 -11.06 9.60
CA PRO A 28 -42.80 -10.85 10.30
C PRO A 28 -42.67 -9.39 10.74
N LYS A 29 -42.07 -9.14 11.91
CA LYS A 29 -41.88 -7.77 12.44
C LYS A 29 -40.53 -7.16 12.05
N ASP A 30 -39.58 -7.98 11.63
CA ASP A 30 -38.19 -7.60 11.34
C ASP A 30 -37.74 -8.20 9.98
N PRO A 31 -37.12 -7.41 9.08
CA PRO A 31 -36.48 -7.90 7.86
C PRO A 31 -35.49 -9.07 8.08
N ARG A 32 -34.80 -9.13 9.23
CA ARG A 32 -33.87 -10.23 9.54
C ARG A 32 -34.57 -11.58 9.69
N GLU A 33 -35.83 -11.58 10.12
CA GLU A 33 -36.64 -12.79 10.21
C GLU A 33 -37.05 -13.31 8.83
N VAL A 34 -37.35 -12.41 7.90
CA VAL A 34 -37.67 -12.76 6.51
C VAL A 34 -36.49 -13.46 5.82
N ASN A 35 -35.26 -12.96 6.01
CA ASN A 35 -34.07 -13.57 5.40
C ASN A 35 -33.76 -14.96 5.99
N ARG A 36 -33.79 -15.11 7.32
CA ARG A 36 -33.60 -16.43 7.96
C ARG A 36 -34.61 -17.47 7.46
N ARG A 37 -35.86 -17.06 7.22
CA ARG A 37 -36.92 -17.96 6.71
C ARG A 37 -36.78 -18.25 5.22
N LEU A 38 -36.32 -17.29 4.42
CA LEU A 38 -35.99 -17.49 3.02
C LEU A 38 -34.92 -18.57 2.86
N ASP A 39 -33.83 -18.48 3.63
CA ASP A 39 -32.72 -19.43 3.57
C ASP A 39 -33.18 -20.84 3.98
N ALA A 40 -33.93 -20.95 5.09
CA ALA A 40 -34.51 -22.21 5.52
C ALA A 40 -35.46 -22.82 4.47
N ARG A 41 -36.21 -21.97 3.75
CA ARG A 41 -37.16 -22.45 2.73
C ARG A 41 -36.47 -22.88 1.45
N LEU A 42 -35.41 -22.20 1.03
CA LEU A 42 -34.58 -22.61 -0.11
C LEU A 42 -33.88 -23.94 0.17
N ALA A 43 -33.31 -24.11 1.37
CA ALA A 43 -32.70 -25.37 1.79
C ALA A 43 -33.72 -26.53 1.79
N HIS A 44 -34.97 -26.28 2.19
CA HIS A 44 -36.02 -27.30 2.13
C HIS A 44 -36.39 -27.68 0.68
N ILE A 45 -36.43 -26.72 -0.25
CA ILE A 45 -36.69 -26.99 -1.67
C ILE A 45 -35.52 -27.77 -2.29
N GLU A 46 -34.29 -27.51 -1.86
CA GLU A 46 -33.09 -28.23 -2.30
C GLU A 46 -33.04 -29.67 -1.79
N ALA A 47 -33.52 -29.92 -0.58
CA ALA A 47 -33.64 -31.26 0.00
C ALA A 47 -34.80 -32.11 -0.57
N HIS A 48 -35.69 -31.53 -1.39
CA HIS A 48 -36.82 -32.25 -1.98
C HIS A 48 -36.34 -33.21 -3.10
N PRO A 49 -36.90 -34.42 -3.25
CA PRO A 49 -36.46 -35.40 -4.27
C PRO A 49 -36.51 -34.87 -5.71
N ASP A 50 -37.47 -33.98 -5.99
CA ASP A 50 -37.66 -33.32 -7.29
C ASP A 50 -36.91 -31.96 -7.40
N SER A 51 -35.85 -31.70 -6.62
CA SER A 51 -35.17 -30.39 -6.56
C SER A 51 -34.52 -29.92 -7.88
N GLY A 52 -34.24 -30.85 -8.80
CA GLY A 52 -33.77 -30.57 -10.16
C GLY A 52 -34.87 -30.31 -11.19
N SER A 53 -36.15 -30.40 -10.80
CA SER A 53 -37.27 -30.19 -11.72
C SER A 53 -37.50 -28.72 -12.08
N ARG A 54 -38.18 -28.48 -13.21
CA ARG A 54 -38.61 -27.14 -13.63
C ARG A 54 -39.57 -26.52 -12.62
N GLU A 55 -40.39 -27.34 -11.97
CA GLU A 55 -41.27 -26.94 -10.88
C GLU A 55 -40.49 -26.46 -9.64
N ALA A 56 -39.38 -27.09 -9.28
CA ALA A 56 -38.53 -26.64 -8.17
C ALA A 56 -37.87 -25.28 -8.45
N GLU A 57 -37.45 -25.03 -9.69
CA GLU A 57 -36.93 -23.71 -10.09
C GLU A 57 -37.99 -22.61 -9.97
N ILE A 58 -39.22 -22.91 -10.38
CA ILE A 58 -40.37 -22.01 -10.23
C ILE A 58 -40.67 -21.78 -8.72
N ALA A 59 -40.61 -22.82 -7.89
CA ALA A 59 -40.79 -22.71 -6.46
C ALA A 59 -39.74 -21.77 -5.82
N ARG A 60 -38.46 -21.92 -6.15
CA ARG A 60 -37.38 -21.02 -5.68
C ARG A 60 -37.65 -19.56 -6.06
N ARG A 61 -38.11 -19.32 -7.30
CA ARG A 61 -38.46 -17.97 -7.77
C ARG A 61 -39.64 -17.40 -6.99
N ILE A 62 -40.68 -18.18 -6.75
CA ILE A 62 -41.87 -17.76 -5.99
C ILE A 62 -41.50 -17.34 -4.56
N VAL A 63 -40.70 -18.15 -3.86
CA VAL A 63 -40.28 -17.87 -2.48
C VAL A 63 -39.40 -16.62 -2.39
N ARG A 64 -38.50 -16.39 -3.35
CA ARG A 64 -37.68 -15.16 -3.42
C ARG A 64 -38.54 -13.91 -3.66
N VAL A 65 -39.52 -13.98 -4.55
CA VAL A 65 -40.45 -12.87 -4.80
C VAL A 65 -41.33 -12.58 -3.58
N ALA A 66 -41.74 -13.62 -2.84
CA ALA A 66 -42.48 -13.46 -1.60
C ALA A 66 -41.65 -12.73 -0.53
N ALA A 67 -40.39 -13.11 -0.35
CA ALA A 67 -39.47 -12.43 0.59
C ALA A 67 -39.22 -10.96 0.23
N GLN A 68 -39.08 -10.65 -1.05
CA GLN A 68 -38.92 -9.27 -1.52
C GLN A 68 -40.15 -8.41 -1.22
N ARG A 69 -41.36 -8.94 -1.48
CA ARG A 69 -42.61 -8.22 -1.16
C ARG A 69 -42.77 -7.93 0.33
N LEU A 70 -42.35 -8.86 1.20
CA LEU A 70 -42.38 -8.62 2.65
C LEU A 70 -41.37 -7.56 3.07
N HIS A 71 -40.19 -7.52 2.47
CA HIS A 71 -39.20 -6.46 2.73
C HIS A 71 -39.75 -5.07 2.36
N GLU A 72 -40.42 -4.96 1.21
CA GLU A 72 -41.06 -3.71 0.75
C GLU A 72 -42.19 -3.28 1.69
N GLN A 73 -43.01 -4.22 2.16
CA GLN A 73 -44.08 -3.93 3.12
C GLN A 73 -43.55 -3.48 4.49
N LEU A 74 -42.45 -4.06 4.96
CA LEU A 74 -41.81 -3.68 6.23
C LEU A 74 -41.11 -2.31 6.16
N THR A 75 -40.59 -1.95 4.98
CA THR A 75 -39.98 -0.63 4.77
C THR A 75 -41.02 0.49 4.59
N HIS A 76 -42.21 0.19 4.06
CA HIS A 76 -43.29 1.18 3.91
C HIS A 76 -44.14 1.42 5.16
N LYS A 77 -44.04 0.59 6.21
CA LYS A 77 -44.85 0.73 7.45
C LYS A 77 -44.28 1.72 8.48
N LYS A 78 -43.19 2.45 8.18
CA LYS A 78 -42.73 3.59 9.01
C LYS A 78 -43.66 4.79 8.79
N ILE A 79 -44.58 4.99 9.74
CA ILE A 79 -45.55 6.09 9.83
C ILE A 79 -44.81 7.44 9.74
N PRO A 80 -45.23 8.39 8.86
CA PRO A 80 -44.67 9.73 8.84
C PRO A 80 -45.27 10.59 9.97
N ASP A 81 -44.39 11.27 10.70
CA ASP A 81 -44.69 12.34 11.64
C ASP A 81 -45.37 13.54 10.91
N PRO A 82 -46.59 13.96 11.31
CA PRO A 82 -47.37 14.97 10.60
C PRO A 82 -46.86 16.42 10.76
N THR A 83 -45.70 16.66 11.37
CA THR A 83 -45.21 18.04 11.62
C THR A 83 -44.17 18.57 10.61
N ARG A 84 -43.76 17.81 9.59
CA ARG A 84 -42.86 18.33 8.54
C ARG A 84 -43.62 18.78 7.30
N ARG A 85 -43.66 20.10 7.11
CA ARG A 85 -44.03 20.75 5.83
C ARG A 85 -43.31 20.06 4.67
N THR A 86 -44.07 19.56 3.71
CA THR A 86 -43.59 18.90 2.49
C THR A 86 -42.69 19.87 1.71
N PRO A 87 -41.39 19.56 1.47
CA PRO A 87 -40.61 20.31 0.50
C PRO A 87 -41.15 19.98 -0.90
N GLN A 88 -41.38 21.03 -1.71
CA GLN A 88 -41.68 20.90 -3.13
C GLN A 88 -40.63 19.99 -3.78
N ARG A 89 -41.07 18.88 -4.39
CA ARG A 89 -40.19 18.02 -5.18
C ARG A 89 -39.66 18.83 -6.37
N PHE A 90 -38.35 19.06 -6.40
CA PHE A 90 -37.66 19.66 -7.54
C PHE A 90 -37.62 18.62 -8.68
N SER A 91 -38.35 18.87 -9.76
CA SER A 91 -38.29 18.01 -10.95
C SER A 91 -37.12 18.46 -11.84
N LEU A 92 -36.00 17.75 -11.77
CA LEU A 92 -34.87 17.96 -12.69
C LEU A 92 -35.34 17.76 -14.14
N THR A 93 -35.03 18.71 -15.02
CA THR A 93 -35.31 18.58 -16.45
C THR A 93 -34.35 17.57 -17.09
N GLU A 94 -34.71 17.04 -18.27
CA GLU A 94 -33.86 16.10 -19.03
C GLU A 94 -32.49 16.73 -19.38
N PHE A 95 -32.46 18.05 -19.57
CA PHE A 95 -31.23 18.82 -19.76
C PHE A 95 -30.38 18.85 -18.49
N ASP A 96 -30.98 19.13 -17.31
CA ASP A 96 -30.26 19.19 -16.04
C ASP A 96 -29.59 17.84 -15.70
N ARG A 97 -30.28 16.74 -15.97
CA ARG A 97 -29.74 15.37 -15.80
C ARG A 97 -28.56 15.10 -16.71
N SER A 98 -28.62 15.55 -17.97
CA SER A 98 -27.54 15.39 -18.94
C SER A 98 -26.32 16.25 -18.57
N VAL A 99 -26.54 17.47 -18.09
CA VAL A 99 -25.49 18.35 -17.57
C VAL A 99 -24.80 17.72 -16.35
N LEU A 100 -25.56 17.20 -15.39
CA LEU A 100 -25.04 16.48 -14.23
C LEU A 100 -24.27 15.22 -14.66
N GLY A 101 -24.78 14.45 -15.62
CA GLY A 101 -24.10 13.26 -16.16
C GLY A 101 -22.74 13.58 -16.77
N VAL A 102 -22.63 14.68 -17.53
CA VAL A 102 -21.35 15.12 -18.11
C VAL A 102 -20.38 15.60 -17.03
N LEU A 103 -20.87 16.32 -16.01
CA LEU A 103 -20.04 16.80 -14.91
C LEU A 103 -19.54 15.65 -14.03
N VAL A 104 -20.42 14.75 -13.62
CA VAL A 104 -20.07 13.59 -12.80
C VAL A 104 -19.16 12.64 -13.58
N GLY A 105 -19.50 12.32 -14.83
CA GLY A 105 -18.73 11.42 -15.68
C GLY A 105 -17.35 11.94 -16.11
N SER A 106 -17.10 13.25 -15.96
CA SER A 106 -15.80 13.86 -16.26
C SER A 106 -15.01 14.24 -15.01
N GLY A 107 -15.47 13.88 -13.80
CA GLY A 107 -14.77 14.23 -12.55
C GLY A 107 -14.94 15.70 -12.12
N GLY A 108 -15.99 16.37 -12.58
CA GLY A 108 -16.34 17.75 -12.27
C GLY A 108 -16.19 18.72 -13.44
N TRP A 109 -16.08 20.00 -13.11
CA TRP A 109 -15.90 21.09 -14.08
C TRP A 109 -14.43 21.16 -14.54
N ASN A 110 -14.14 20.80 -15.79
CA ASN A 110 -12.81 20.84 -16.41
C ASN A 110 -12.91 21.18 -17.91
N ALA A 111 -11.78 21.23 -18.63
CA ALA A 111 -11.78 21.59 -20.06
C ALA A 111 -12.60 20.63 -20.92
N ALA A 112 -12.52 19.32 -20.66
CA ALA A 112 -13.27 18.30 -21.38
C ALA A 112 -14.78 18.36 -21.08
N SER A 113 -15.18 18.53 -19.80
CA SER A 113 -16.59 18.69 -19.45
C SER A 113 -17.16 20.01 -19.94
N ARG A 114 -16.38 21.10 -19.96
CA ARG A 114 -16.78 22.37 -20.60
C ARG A 114 -17.06 22.20 -22.08
N ALA A 115 -16.14 21.58 -22.83
CA ALA A 115 -16.34 21.33 -24.26
C ALA A 115 -17.59 20.47 -24.52
N ARG A 116 -17.78 19.41 -23.73
CA ARG A 116 -18.94 18.52 -23.81
C ARG A 116 -20.25 19.21 -23.41
N LEU A 117 -20.23 20.06 -22.38
CA LEU A 117 -21.41 20.82 -21.95
C LEU A 117 -21.80 21.91 -22.93
N VAL A 118 -20.83 22.53 -23.61
CA VAL A 118 -21.09 23.48 -24.70
C VAL A 118 -21.71 22.76 -25.90
N ALA A 119 -21.18 21.57 -26.27
CA ALA A 119 -21.77 20.74 -27.31
C ALA A 119 -23.20 20.28 -26.94
N LEU A 120 -23.40 19.87 -25.68
CA LEU A 120 -24.71 19.47 -25.16
C LEU A 120 -25.70 20.65 -25.11
N ALA A 121 -25.25 21.83 -24.71
CA ALA A 121 -26.07 23.04 -24.68
C ALA A 121 -26.50 23.45 -26.10
N ASN A 122 -25.58 23.40 -27.07
CA ASN A 122 -25.91 23.61 -28.49
C ASN A 122 -26.93 22.58 -29.00
N TYR A 123 -26.77 21.30 -28.63
CA TYR A 123 -27.71 20.24 -29.01
C TYR A 123 -29.14 20.49 -28.49
N HIS A 124 -29.28 21.04 -27.29
CA HIS A 124 -30.58 21.39 -26.69
C HIS A 124 -31.05 22.83 -26.99
N GLY A 125 -30.36 23.57 -27.86
CA GLY A 125 -30.71 24.96 -28.19
C GLY A 125 -30.55 25.95 -27.03
N VAL A 126 -29.75 25.59 -26.03
CA VAL A 126 -29.51 26.41 -24.83
C VAL A 126 -28.26 27.26 -25.05
N GLY A 127 -28.43 28.58 -25.06
CA GLY A 127 -27.29 29.50 -25.16
C GLY A 127 -26.34 29.43 -23.94
N PRO A 128 -25.10 29.93 -24.05
CA PRO A 128 -24.10 29.86 -22.97
C PRO A 128 -24.57 30.43 -21.63
N TYR A 129 -25.39 31.49 -21.67
CA TYR A 129 -25.98 32.11 -20.49
C TYR A 129 -27.05 31.22 -19.82
N GLY A 130 -27.82 30.47 -20.63
CA GLY A 130 -28.81 29.51 -20.14
C GLY A 130 -28.15 28.31 -19.46
N LEU A 131 -27.07 27.78 -20.05
CA LEU A 131 -26.25 26.72 -19.46
C LEU A 131 -25.68 27.16 -18.11
N MET A 132 -25.11 28.38 -18.04
CA MET A 132 -24.55 28.91 -16.79
C MET A 132 -25.63 29.12 -15.73
N ARG A 133 -26.82 29.60 -16.10
CA ARG A 133 -27.97 29.72 -15.18
C ARG A 133 -28.38 28.38 -14.58
N VAL A 134 -28.38 27.32 -15.39
CA VAL A 134 -28.69 25.94 -14.96
C VAL A 134 -27.63 25.43 -13.98
N ILE A 135 -26.34 25.59 -14.30
CA ILE A 135 -25.24 25.15 -13.44
C ILE A 135 -25.24 25.91 -12.10
N CYS A 136 -25.44 27.23 -12.13
CA CYS A 136 -25.56 28.03 -10.91
C CYS A 136 -26.79 27.62 -10.08
N GLY A 137 -27.93 27.36 -10.73
CA GLY A 137 -29.13 26.88 -10.05
C GLY A 137 -28.95 25.51 -9.38
N LEU A 138 -28.26 24.58 -10.04
CA LEU A 138 -27.92 23.26 -9.50
C LEU A 138 -26.95 23.35 -8.31
N ASN A 139 -25.94 24.22 -8.39
CA ASN A 139 -24.96 24.44 -7.31
C ASN A 139 -25.61 25.12 -6.08
N ASP A 140 -26.46 26.12 -6.29
CA ASP A 140 -27.22 26.78 -5.23
C ASP A 140 -28.19 25.82 -4.51
N HIS A 141 -28.79 24.90 -5.26
CA HIS A 141 -29.67 23.86 -4.71
C HIS A 141 -28.88 22.84 -3.88
N ALA A 142 -27.74 22.36 -4.38
CA ALA A 142 -26.87 21.43 -3.66
C ALA A 142 -26.36 22.01 -2.34
N ARG A 143 -26.03 23.32 -2.30
CA ARG A 143 -25.57 24.01 -1.09
C ARG A 143 -26.67 24.22 -0.05
N ARG A 144 -27.92 24.45 -0.46
CA ARG A 144 -29.01 24.77 0.48
C ARG A 144 -29.71 23.55 1.07
N HIS A 145 -29.68 22.38 0.42
CA HIS A 145 -30.53 21.24 0.80
C HIS A 145 -29.78 19.91 1.08
N GLY A 146 -28.45 19.89 1.01
CA GLY A 146 -27.64 18.66 1.20
C GLY A 146 -27.79 17.66 0.05
N PRO A 147 -26.97 16.58 0.00
CA PRO A 147 -26.92 15.66 -1.13
C PRO A 147 -28.13 14.71 -1.11
N ARG A 148 -29.27 15.17 -1.63
CA ARG A 148 -30.47 14.34 -1.87
C ARG A 148 -30.91 14.36 -3.34
N ILE A 149 -29.96 14.40 -4.26
CA ILE A 149 -30.24 13.99 -5.65
C ILE A 149 -30.03 12.47 -5.70
N THR A 150 -31.12 11.72 -5.71
CA THR A 150 -31.10 10.25 -5.70
C THR A 150 -30.55 9.73 -7.03
N ILE A 151 -29.80 8.63 -7.01
CA ILE A 151 -29.22 7.99 -8.22
C ILE A 151 -30.32 7.66 -9.26
N SER A 152 -31.54 7.35 -8.81
CA SER A 152 -32.71 7.14 -9.67
C SER A 152 -33.13 8.38 -10.48
N ASP A 153 -32.80 9.58 -9.99
CA ASP A 153 -33.08 10.84 -10.69
C ASP A 153 -32.05 11.13 -11.79
N ILE A 154 -30.89 10.48 -11.77
CA ILE A 154 -29.76 10.67 -12.69
C ILE A 154 -29.73 9.58 -13.78
N THR A 155 -30.17 8.34 -13.48
CA THR A 155 -29.98 7.17 -14.37
C THR A 155 -31.01 7.02 -15.50
N GLY A 156 -31.92 7.99 -15.69
CA GLY A 156 -33.04 7.85 -16.62
C GLY A 156 -32.70 7.75 -18.11
N ARG A 157 -31.48 8.07 -18.59
CA ARG A 157 -31.08 7.97 -20.01
C ARG A 157 -29.57 8.22 -20.25
N ALA A 158 -28.70 7.45 -19.62
CA ALA A 158 -27.24 7.53 -19.88
C ALA A 158 -26.84 7.07 -21.31
N GLU A 159 -27.76 6.44 -22.07
CA GLU A 159 -27.53 5.98 -23.44
C GLU A 159 -27.47 7.12 -24.48
N THR A 160 -28.08 8.27 -24.21
CA THR A 160 -28.10 9.40 -25.16
C THR A 160 -26.74 10.11 -25.28
N ALA A 161 -25.90 10.03 -24.23
CA ALA A 161 -24.53 10.53 -24.26
C ALA A 161 -23.58 9.61 -25.06
N ALA A 162 -23.91 8.32 -25.18
CA ALA A 162 -23.15 7.38 -26.00
C ALA A 162 -23.39 7.58 -27.51
N THR A 163 -24.54 8.15 -27.90
CA THR A 163 -24.90 8.40 -29.31
C THR A 163 -24.22 9.63 -29.90
N ILE A 164 -23.74 10.59 -29.07
CA ILE A 164 -22.91 11.72 -29.54
C ILE A 164 -21.53 11.23 -30.02
N ARG A 165 -21.12 10.01 -29.63
CA ARG A 165 -19.88 9.36 -30.08
C ARG A 165 -19.89 8.96 -31.57
N GLN A 166 -21.04 9.01 -32.25
CA GLN A 166 -21.17 8.63 -33.67
C GLN A 166 -21.27 9.81 -34.65
N ARG A 167 -21.05 11.05 -34.22
CA ARG A 167 -21.02 12.22 -35.12
C ARG A 167 -19.72 13.03 -34.99
N GLU A 168 -18.59 12.37 -35.20
CA GLU A 168 -17.31 13.02 -35.50
C GLU A 168 -17.36 13.66 -36.90
N VAL A 169 -17.88 14.90 -37.02
CA VAL A 169 -17.55 15.80 -38.15
C VAL A 169 -17.40 17.27 -37.72
N GLU A 170 -17.74 17.68 -36.48
CA GLU A 170 -17.74 19.12 -36.12
C GLU A 170 -16.54 19.63 -35.30
N GLU A 171 -15.63 18.77 -34.83
CA GLU A 171 -14.41 19.19 -34.11
C GLU A 171 -13.35 19.87 -35.01
N VAL A 172 -13.47 19.76 -36.33
CA VAL A 172 -12.53 20.36 -37.28
C VAL A 172 -12.70 21.89 -37.36
N ARG A 173 -13.92 22.43 -37.21
CA ARG A 173 -14.18 23.88 -37.39
C ARG A 173 -13.81 24.74 -36.17
N THR A 174 -13.95 24.21 -34.96
CA THR A 174 -13.55 24.93 -33.73
C THR A 174 -12.03 24.93 -33.56
N ASN A 175 -11.36 23.84 -33.90
CA ASN A 175 -9.89 23.79 -33.90
C ASN A 175 -9.28 24.62 -35.04
N GLU A 176 -9.94 24.75 -36.19
CA GLU A 176 -9.52 25.72 -37.23
C GLU A 176 -9.65 27.17 -36.77
N LEU A 177 -10.73 27.54 -36.06
CA LEU A 177 -10.90 28.90 -35.54
C LEU A 177 -9.85 29.23 -34.46
N ILE A 178 -9.59 28.30 -33.54
CA ILE A 178 -8.59 28.50 -32.49
C ILE A 178 -7.17 28.57 -33.11
N ASN A 179 -6.84 27.69 -34.06
CA ASN A 179 -5.54 27.74 -34.75
C ASN A 179 -5.40 28.91 -35.72
N ARG A 180 -6.50 29.50 -36.22
CA ARG A 180 -6.46 30.69 -37.09
C ARG A 180 -6.25 31.99 -36.30
N TYR A 181 -6.71 32.08 -35.05
CA TYR A 181 -6.54 33.28 -34.22
C TYR A 181 -5.39 33.18 -33.20
N ALA A 182 -4.95 31.97 -32.81
CA ALA A 182 -3.80 31.79 -31.92
C ALA A 182 -2.46 32.43 -32.39
N PRO A 183 -2.12 32.47 -33.69
CA PRO A 183 -0.89 33.14 -34.12
C PRO A 183 -0.95 34.67 -33.99
N GLU A 184 -2.13 35.30 -34.12
CA GLU A 184 -2.29 36.75 -33.94
C GLU A 184 -2.04 37.20 -32.48
N PHE A 185 -2.09 36.28 -31.51
CA PHE A 185 -1.82 36.58 -30.09
C PHE A 185 -0.36 36.37 -29.67
N ARG A 186 0.49 35.77 -30.52
CA ARG A 186 1.92 35.54 -30.22
C ARG A 186 2.85 36.55 -30.87
N GLU A 187 2.40 37.26 -31.89
CA GLU A 187 3.20 38.31 -32.53
C GLU A 187 3.05 39.63 -31.76
N GLY A 188 4.10 40.00 -31.03
CA GLY A 188 4.20 41.26 -30.27
C GLY A 188 4.24 42.50 -31.17
N THR A 189 3.14 42.79 -31.86
CA THR A 189 2.96 44.02 -32.64
C THR A 189 2.21 45.07 -31.81
N THR A 190 2.63 46.33 -31.93
CA THR A 190 2.10 47.49 -31.19
C THR A 190 0.59 47.69 -31.38
N TRP A 191 0.03 47.17 -32.47
CA TRP A 191 -1.40 47.22 -32.77
C TRP A 191 -2.23 46.22 -31.94
N ALA A 192 -1.66 45.05 -31.62
CA ALA A 192 -2.30 44.08 -30.73
C ALA A 192 -2.43 44.64 -29.30
N THR A 193 -1.45 45.42 -28.84
CA THR A 193 -1.45 46.07 -27.52
C THR A 193 -2.54 47.13 -27.39
N VAL A 194 -2.80 47.89 -28.45
CA VAL A 194 -3.91 48.88 -28.49
C VAL A 194 -5.26 48.18 -28.45
N LYS A 195 -5.46 47.12 -29.24
CA LYS A 195 -6.70 46.32 -29.20
C LYS A 195 -6.94 45.69 -27.82
N LEU A 196 -5.89 45.15 -27.19
CA LEU A 196 -5.99 44.58 -25.84
C LEU A 196 -6.36 45.66 -24.81
N SER A 197 -5.75 46.85 -24.90
CA SER A 197 -6.02 47.96 -23.97
C SER A 197 -7.46 48.46 -24.08
N ILE A 198 -8.02 48.51 -25.29
CA ILE A 198 -9.44 48.87 -25.50
C ILE A 198 -10.35 47.79 -24.91
N LEU A 199 -10.03 46.51 -25.14
CA LEU A 199 -10.82 45.39 -24.64
C LEU A 199 -10.83 45.33 -23.11
N PHE A 200 -9.66 45.50 -22.48
CA PHE A 200 -9.53 45.57 -21.03
C PHE A 200 -10.17 46.84 -20.45
N GLY A 201 -10.08 47.99 -21.14
CA GLY A 201 -10.78 49.22 -20.75
C GLY A 201 -12.30 49.02 -20.72
N LEU A 202 -12.86 48.38 -21.74
CA LEU A 202 -14.28 48.06 -21.84
C LEU A 202 -14.73 47.07 -20.75
N LEU A 203 -13.92 46.04 -20.49
CA LEU A 203 -14.20 45.06 -19.44
C LEU A 203 -14.16 45.70 -18.04
N THR A 204 -13.21 46.60 -17.79
CA THR A 204 -13.09 47.33 -16.52
C THR A 204 -14.29 48.25 -16.30
N LEU A 205 -14.79 48.90 -17.36
CA LEU A 205 -15.98 49.76 -17.31
C LEU A 205 -17.25 48.94 -17.04
N LEU A 206 -17.33 47.73 -17.59
CA LEU A 206 -18.41 46.78 -17.34
C LEU A 206 -18.42 46.31 -15.87
N ILE A 207 -17.25 45.96 -15.32
CA ILE A 207 -17.11 45.57 -13.91
C ILE A 207 -17.43 46.74 -12.97
N ALA A 208 -16.96 47.96 -13.28
CA ALA A 208 -17.29 49.14 -12.51
C ALA A 208 -18.80 49.41 -12.51
N SER A 209 -19.48 49.25 -13.65
CA SER A 209 -20.93 49.37 -13.74
C SER A 209 -21.67 48.31 -12.91
N ALA A 210 -21.16 47.08 -12.86
CA ALA A 210 -21.75 45.98 -12.10
C ALA A 210 -21.60 46.16 -10.58
N ILE A 211 -20.61 46.93 -10.11
CA ILE A 211 -20.39 47.23 -8.69
C ILE A 211 -21.20 48.45 -8.24
N ILE A 212 -21.34 49.47 -9.08
CA ILE A 212 -22.04 50.72 -8.73
C ILE A 212 -23.56 50.52 -8.60
N VAL A 213 -24.16 49.68 -9.46
CA VAL A 213 -25.61 49.40 -9.48
C VAL A 213 -26.15 48.80 -8.15
N PRO A 214 -25.52 47.79 -7.52
CA PRO A 214 -26.00 47.23 -6.25
C PRO A 214 -25.76 48.15 -5.04
N LEU A 215 -24.69 48.95 -5.04
CA LEU A 215 -24.41 49.92 -3.96
C LEU A 215 -25.47 51.03 -3.91
N TRP A 216 -25.96 51.46 -5.07
CA TRP A 216 -27.08 52.42 -5.17
C TRP A 216 -28.41 51.83 -4.67
N HIS A 217 -28.58 50.51 -4.76
CA HIS A 217 -29.80 49.83 -4.32
C HIS A 217 -29.83 49.57 -2.80
N HIS A 218 -28.67 49.44 -2.16
CA HIS A 218 -28.54 49.14 -0.72
C HIS A 218 -28.82 50.35 0.19
N GLN A 219 -28.58 51.59 -0.29
CA GLN A 219 -28.84 52.82 0.48
C GLN A 219 -30.33 53.13 0.71
N ARG A 220 -31.28 52.45 0.04
CA ARG A 220 -32.72 52.68 0.22
C ARG A 220 -33.38 51.85 1.34
N THR A 221 -32.64 50.96 2.02
CA THR A 221 -33.24 49.96 2.94
C THR A 221 -32.90 50.12 4.42
N ILE A 222 -32.26 51.21 4.84
CA ILE A 222 -31.98 51.48 6.26
C ILE A 222 -32.78 52.69 6.73
N MET A 223 -34.08 52.52 6.92
CA MET A 223 -34.89 53.27 7.89
C MET A 223 -36.09 52.41 8.29
N THR A 224 -36.37 52.39 9.60
CA THR A 224 -37.32 51.52 10.34
C THR A 224 -36.70 50.16 10.70
N THR A 225 -36.32 49.92 11.96
CA THR A 225 -37.27 49.51 13.01
C THR A 225 -36.71 49.79 14.41
N ARG A 226 -37.62 50.24 15.29
CA ARG A 226 -37.43 50.80 16.63
C ARG A 226 -37.59 49.72 17.71
N ALA A 227 -36.97 49.97 18.86
CA ALA A 227 -36.79 49.15 20.06
C ALA A 227 -38.06 48.64 20.78
N THR A 228 -37.93 47.50 21.49
CA THR A 228 -38.70 47.15 22.72
C THR A 228 -37.84 46.23 23.63
N PRO A 229 -38.03 46.25 24.97
CA PRO A 229 -37.00 46.01 26.00
C PRO A 229 -37.01 44.57 26.61
N PRO A 230 -36.07 44.21 27.52
CA PRO A 230 -35.75 42.82 27.86
C PRO A 230 -36.66 42.23 28.95
N PRO A 231 -36.88 40.90 28.97
CA PRO A 231 -37.51 40.24 30.09
C PRO A 231 -36.53 40.00 31.25
N THR A 232 -37.06 40.30 32.42
CA THR A 232 -36.58 40.23 33.79
C THR A 232 -36.00 38.87 34.19
N ALA A 233 -34.93 38.91 34.98
CA ALA A 233 -34.35 37.78 35.70
C ALA A 233 -35.29 37.29 36.82
N THR A 234 -35.41 35.97 36.98
CA THR A 234 -36.03 35.34 38.15
C THR A 234 -34.97 34.46 38.83
N ALA A 235 -34.88 34.61 40.15
CA ALA A 235 -33.90 33.99 41.04
C ALA A 235 -34.05 32.45 41.11
N PRO A 236 -32.98 31.72 41.51
CA PRO A 236 -33.04 30.29 41.76
C PRO A 236 -33.72 29.98 43.10
N ASP A 237 -34.60 28.99 43.05
CA ASP A 237 -35.30 28.37 44.17
C ASP A 237 -34.33 27.45 44.95
N PRO A 238 -34.08 27.66 46.25
CA PRO A 238 -33.18 26.84 47.04
C PRO A 238 -33.99 25.85 47.89
N ASP A 239 -34.54 24.78 47.30
CA ASP A 239 -35.13 23.66 48.05
C ASP A 239 -35.35 22.42 47.15
N ALA A 240 -34.28 21.88 46.58
CA ALA A 240 -34.30 20.57 45.89
C ALA A 240 -33.04 19.74 46.16
N ASP A 241 -32.50 19.82 47.37
CA ASP A 241 -31.51 18.87 47.92
C ASP A 241 -32.13 18.22 49.16
N ARG A 242 -32.82 17.10 48.98
CA ARG A 242 -33.23 16.11 49.99
C ARG A 242 -34.08 15.02 49.32
N ASP A 243 -33.46 13.91 48.88
CA ASP A 243 -34.03 12.54 48.96
C ASP A 243 -33.22 11.51 48.13
N TRP A 244 -31.95 11.24 48.48
CA TRP A 244 -31.24 10.05 47.99
C TRP A 244 -30.42 9.29 49.06
N ASP A 245 -30.65 9.55 50.35
CA ASP A 245 -30.05 8.78 51.45
C ASP A 245 -31.09 7.93 52.17
N ARG A 246 -31.50 6.81 51.54
CA ARG A 246 -32.23 5.73 52.22
C ARG A 246 -32.32 4.43 51.40
N ASP A 247 -31.22 3.71 51.23
CA ASP A 247 -31.25 2.22 51.24
C ASP A 247 -29.89 1.54 51.45
N SER A 248 -29.07 2.07 52.38
CA SER A 248 -27.77 1.50 52.73
C SER A 248 -27.74 1.07 54.20
N SER A 249 -28.58 0.11 54.60
CA SER A 249 -28.45 -0.46 55.95
C SER A 249 -29.13 -1.82 56.11
N GLU A 250 -28.76 -2.82 55.30
CA GLU A 250 -29.08 -4.21 55.64
C GLU A 250 -28.14 -5.27 55.03
N HIS A 251 -26.81 -5.09 55.09
CA HIS A 251 -25.86 -6.22 54.89
C HIS A 251 -24.63 -6.20 55.82
N GLU A 252 -24.60 -5.33 56.83
CA GLU A 252 -23.50 -5.26 57.79
C GLU A 252 -23.76 -6.15 59.01
N ARG A 253 -23.73 -7.49 58.83
CA ARG A 253 -23.71 -8.46 59.95
C ARG A 253 -23.31 -9.88 59.53
N THR A 254 -22.11 -10.04 58.98
CA THR A 254 -21.36 -11.31 59.05
C THR A 254 -19.85 -11.05 58.94
N ARG A 255 -19.28 -10.36 59.95
CA ARG A 255 -17.87 -10.56 60.31
C ARG A 255 -17.81 -11.80 61.20
N SER A 256 -17.36 -12.94 60.65
CA SER A 256 -16.70 -14.04 61.39
C SER A 256 -16.41 -15.22 60.47
N ARG A 257 -15.30 -15.12 59.74
CA ARG A 257 -14.33 -16.18 59.46
C ARG A 257 -13.38 -15.60 58.42
N GLU A 258 -12.27 -15.05 58.87
CA GLU A 258 -11.06 -15.02 58.04
C GLU A 258 -10.76 -16.48 57.68
N PRO A 259 -10.87 -16.91 56.40
CA PRO A 259 -10.05 -18.03 55.99
C PRO A 259 -8.61 -17.56 56.21
N ALA A 260 -7.81 -18.38 56.89
CA ALA A 260 -6.38 -18.13 57.06
C ALA A 260 -5.83 -17.62 55.72
N MET A 261 -5.30 -16.39 55.69
CA MET A 261 -4.56 -15.87 54.55
C MET A 261 -3.41 -16.87 54.31
N GLU A 262 -3.65 -17.80 53.39
CA GLU A 262 -2.65 -18.73 52.91
C GLU A 262 -1.52 -17.90 52.31
N ARG A 263 -0.29 -18.21 52.74
CA ARG A 263 0.92 -17.43 52.44
C ARG A 263 0.98 -17.07 50.96
N TRP A 264 1.13 -15.78 50.67
CA TRP A 264 1.36 -15.24 49.34
C TRP A 264 2.61 -15.89 48.71
N PRO A 265 2.64 -16.10 47.38
CA PRO A 265 3.83 -16.59 46.70
C PRO A 265 4.99 -15.61 46.93
N THR A 266 6.08 -16.10 47.51
CA THR A 266 7.26 -15.28 47.79
C THR A 266 7.95 -14.96 46.46
N VAL A 267 8.03 -13.67 46.10
CA VAL A 267 8.75 -13.23 44.90
C VAL A 267 10.25 -13.27 45.19
N THR A 268 10.93 -14.28 44.68
CA THR A 268 12.41 -14.40 44.66
C THR A 268 13.02 -13.22 43.87
N PRO A 269 14.22 -12.71 44.22
CA PRO A 269 14.89 -11.63 43.50
C PRO A 269 14.94 -11.84 41.98
N PRO A 270 15.02 -10.75 41.19
CA PRO A 270 14.96 -10.81 39.73
C PRO A 270 16.03 -11.73 39.16
N ILE A 271 15.63 -12.49 38.12
CA ILE A 271 16.56 -13.20 37.25
C ILE A 271 17.56 -12.15 36.74
N ARG A 272 18.80 -12.20 37.24
CA ARG A 272 19.85 -11.29 36.79
C ARG A 272 20.31 -11.75 35.41
N ALA A 273 20.32 -10.84 34.46
CA ALA A 273 21.04 -11.01 33.21
C ALA A 273 22.50 -11.43 33.50
N PRO A 274 23.14 -12.22 32.61
CA PRO A 274 24.56 -12.50 32.69
C PRO A 274 25.36 -11.20 32.86
N ARG A 275 26.53 -11.26 33.53
CA ARG A 275 27.44 -10.11 33.58
C ARG A 275 28.06 -9.89 32.20
N TRP A 276 27.46 -9.02 31.39
CA TRP A 276 27.86 -8.75 30.00
C TRP A 276 29.21 -8.03 29.86
N ASP A 277 29.65 -7.24 30.86
CA ASP A 277 30.91 -6.48 30.78
C ASP A 277 32.17 -7.36 30.55
N GLU A 278 32.18 -8.59 31.05
CA GLU A 278 33.26 -9.56 30.83
C GLU A 278 33.11 -10.28 29.48
N VAL A 279 31.88 -10.42 29.00
CA VAL A 279 31.52 -11.02 27.71
C VAL A 279 31.87 -10.08 26.55
N ASP A 280 31.63 -8.77 26.69
CA ASP A 280 31.94 -7.76 25.67
C ASP A 280 33.43 -7.73 25.32
N ARG A 281 34.30 -7.73 26.36
CA ARG A 281 35.75 -7.74 26.15
C ARG A 281 36.21 -9.02 25.44
N ARG A 282 35.59 -10.15 25.79
CA ARG A 282 35.86 -11.46 25.20
C ARG A 282 35.37 -11.55 23.76
N ALA A 283 34.26 -10.90 23.44
CA ALA A 283 33.69 -10.87 22.09
C ALA A 283 34.59 -10.11 21.10
N ALA A 284 35.19 -8.99 21.54
CA ALA A 284 36.16 -8.25 20.73
C ALA A 284 37.44 -9.06 20.44
N GLU A 285 37.98 -9.77 21.45
CA GLU A 285 39.15 -10.66 21.28
C GLU A 285 38.83 -11.83 20.34
N LEU A 286 37.65 -12.43 20.48
CA LEU A 286 37.19 -13.53 19.63
C LEU A 286 36.98 -13.09 18.18
N ARG A 287 36.51 -11.86 17.94
CA ARG A 287 36.41 -11.30 16.58
C ARG A 287 37.77 -11.26 15.89
N ASP A 288 38.78 -10.71 16.57
CA ASP A 288 40.12 -10.55 15.98
C ASP A 288 40.78 -11.93 15.74
N GLU A 289 40.55 -12.90 16.65
CA GLU A 289 40.93 -14.31 16.47
C GLU A 289 40.24 -14.92 15.23
N PHE A 290 38.95 -14.64 15.06
CA PHE A 290 38.13 -15.15 13.95
C PHE A 290 38.59 -14.61 12.59
N SER A 291 38.86 -13.30 12.49
CA SER A 291 39.40 -12.69 11.27
C SER A 291 40.79 -13.23 10.93
N ALA A 292 41.65 -13.47 11.93
CA ALA A 292 42.98 -14.04 11.73
C ALA A 292 42.91 -15.50 11.22
N LEU A 293 42.01 -16.31 11.79
CA LEU A 293 41.77 -17.69 11.33
C LEU A 293 41.18 -17.72 9.91
N THR A 294 40.29 -16.79 9.59
CA THR A 294 39.75 -16.61 8.23
C THR A 294 40.87 -16.33 7.22
N GLY A 295 41.79 -15.41 7.55
CA GLY A 295 42.97 -15.13 6.72
C GLY A 295 43.87 -16.36 6.50
N ARG A 296 44.10 -17.18 7.53
CA ARG A 296 44.85 -18.45 7.41
C ARG A 296 44.12 -19.49 6.54
N MET A 297 42.80 -19.58 6.68
CA MET A 297 41.98 -20.45 5.83
C MET A 297 42.08 -20.00 4.37
N LEU A 298 41.94 -18.71 4.07
CA LEU A 298 41.96 -18.20 2.70
C LEU A 298 43.33 -18.33 2.02
N THR A 299 44.43 -18.24 2.79
CA THR A 299 45.79 -18.31 2.23
C THR A 299 46.29 -19.75 2.01
N SER A 300 45.78 -20.73 2.77
CA SER A 300 46.18 -22.13 2.59
C SER A 300 45.32 -22.86 1.56
N THR A 301 45.98 -23.49 0.57
CA THR A 301 45.35 -24.39 -0.40
C THR A 301 44.75 -25.64 0.27
N GLU A 302 45.44 -26.18 1.28
CA GLU A 302 45.03 -27.29 2.14
C GLU A 302 45.35 -26.92 3.60
N PRO A 303 44.39 -26.41 4.38
CA PRO A 303 44.61 -26.12 5.79
C PRO A 303 44.88 -27.41 6.56
N ASP A 304 45.84 -27.39 7.47
CA ASP A 304 46.11 -28.51 8.37
C ASP A 304 44.87 -28.82 9.24
N ASP A 305 44.75 -30.07 9.71
CA ASP A 305 43.68 -30.48 10.63
C ASP A 305 43.59 -29.58 11.87
N GLU A 306 44.74 -29.11 12.36
CA GLU A 306 44.84 -28.17 13.47
C GLU A 306 44.08 -26.85 13.20
N VAL A 307 44.08 -26.36 11.96
CA VAL A 307 43.38 -25.13 11.58
C VAL A 307 41.86 -25.35 11.58
N PHE A 308 41.39 -26.52 11.18
CA PHE A 308 39.97 -26.88 11.26
C PHE A 308 39.49 -27.09 12.70
N GLU A 309 40.34 -27.65 13.56
CA GLU A 309 40.04 -27.74 15.00
C GLU A 309 39.97 -26.35 15.63
N GLN A 310 40.95 -25.47 15.35
CA GLN A 310 40.95 -24.08 15.80
C GLN A 310 39.71 -23.33 15.30
N TRP A 311 39.33 -23.53 14.03
CA TRP A 311 38.09 -22.98 13.46
C TRP A 311 36.85 -23.44 14.22
N THR A 312 36.71 -24.74 14.45
CA THR A 312 35.56 -25.32 15.16
C THR A 312 35.45 -24.77 16.59
N VAL A 313 36.58 -24.66 17.28
CA VAL A 313 36.65 -24.07 18.63
C VAL A 313 36.29 -22.58 18.60
N ALA A 314 36.74 -21.84 17.60
CA ALA A 314 36.43 -20.42 17.45
C ALA A 314 34.93 -20.20 17.17
N VAL A 315 34.33 -21.00 16.28
CA VAL A 315 32.89 -20.98 15.99
C VAL A 315 32.09 -21.31 17.25
N ASP A 316 32.47 -22.32 18.03
CA ASP A 316 31.79 -22.66 19.28
C ASP A 316 31.87 -21.51 20.29
N ARG A 317 33.06 -20.95 20.52
CA ARG A 317 33.25 -19.82 21.44
C ARG A 317 32.47 -18.58 21.02
N PHE A 318 32.56 -18.21 19.73
CA PHE A 318 31.87 -17.06 19.18
C PHE A 318 30.35 -17.18 19.31
N SER A 319 29.81 -18.35 18.93
CA SER A 319 28.37 -18.61 19.01
C SER A 319 27.82 -18.46 20.43
N ARG A 320 28.63 -18.55 21.50
CA ARG A 320 28.18 -18.35 22.89
C ARG A 320 28.13 -16.88 23.33
N VAL A 321 28.70 -15.95 22.56
CA VAL A 321 28.86 -14.55 22.95
C VAL A 321 28.29 -13.54 21.94
N TRP A 322 27.70 -14.01 20.83
CA TRP A 322 27.25 -13.13 19.74
C TRP A 322 26.24 -12.06 20.15
N LEU A 323 25.46 -12.28 21.22
CA LEU A 323 24.51 -11.29 21.75
C LEU A 323 25.18 -10.01 22.28
N ALA A 324 26.45 -10.09 22.66
CA ALA A 324 27.23 -8.96 23.15
C ALA A 324 27.70 -8.01 22.04
N LEU A 325 27.54 -8.39 20.77
CA LEU A 325 28.03 -7.62 19.63
C LEU A 325 26.95 -6.69 19.07
N ASP A 326 27.39 -5.50 18.63
CA ASP A 326 26.55 -4.63 17.83
C ASP A 326 26.27 -5.23 16.44
N ASP A 327 25.25 -4.73 15.74
CA ASP A 327 24.82 -5.26 14.43
C ASP A 327 25.94 -5.21 13.37
N ARG A 328 26.81 -4.20 13.46
CA ARG A 328 27.88 -3.99 12.50
C ARG A 328 29.04 -4.97 12.72
N GLU A 329 29.37 -5.23 13.97
CA GLU A 329 30.38 -6.18 14.37
C GLU A 329 29.93 -7.61 14.09
N LEU A 330 28.68 -7.94 14.41
CA LEU A 330 28.09 -9.24 14.09
C LEU A 330 28.14 -9.51 12.58
N GLY A 331 27.71 -8.56 11.74
CA GLY A 331 27.76 -8.71 10.29
C GLY A 331 29.17 -8.93 9.73
N ARG A 332 30.20 -8.31 10.33
CA ARG A 332 31.60 -8.56 9.93
C ARG A 332 32.07 -9.97 10.24
N VAL A 333 31.74 -10.49 11.43
CA VAL A 333 32.16 -11.85 11.80
C VAL A 333 31.43 -12.89 10.94
N GLU A 334 30.18 -12.61 10.57
CA GLU A 334 29.42 -13.47 9.68
C GLU A 334 29.99 -13.46 8.26
N ASP A 335 30.37 -12.29 7.74
CA ASP A 335 31.13 -12.19 6.49
C ASP A 335 32.44 -12.99 6.56
N ASP A 336 33.18 -12.88 7.66
CA ASP A 336 34.42 -13.64 7.88
C ASP A 336 34.14 -15.15 7.95
N PHE A 337 32.99 -15.58 8.49
CA PHE A 337 32.58 -17.00 8.52
C PHE A 337 32.27 -17.50 7.11
N LEU A 338 31.61 -16.69 6.29
CA LEU A 338 31.15 -17.05 4.96
C LEU A 338 32.28 -17.05 3.92
N GLN A 339 33.30 -16.21 4.08
CA GLN A 339 34.42 -16.11 3.12
C GLN A 339 35.16 -17.44 2.86
N PRO A 340 35.58 -18.23 3.87
CA PRO A 340 36.20 -19.53 3.67
C PRO A 340 35.27 -20.54 2.98
N LEU A 341 33.95 -20.45 3.23
CA LEU A 341 32.96 -21.29 2.55
C LEU A 341 32.90 -20.96 1.05
N TYR A 342 32.83 -19.68 0.67
CA TYR A 342 32.88 -19.28 -0.75
C TYR A 342 34.20 -19.68 -1.43
N ALA A 343 35.33 -19.48 -0.74
CA ALA A 343 36.65 -19.84 -1.28
C ALA A 343 36.82 -21.36 -1.48
N SER A 344 36.01 -22.18 -0.80
CA SER A 344 36.02 -23.64 -0.88
C SER A 344 35.01 -24.23 -1.87
N ALA A 345 34.32 -23.42 -2.68
CA ALA A 345 33.21 -23.81 -3.57
C ALA A 345 33.52 -24.91 -4.62
N GLY A 346 34.76 -25.39 -4.73
CA GLY A 346 35.17 -26.53 -5.57
C GLY A 346 35.74 -27.75 -4.82
N ARG A 347 35.79 -27.72 -3.47
CA ARG A 347 36.42 -28.78 -2.65
C ARG A 347 35.44 -29.30 -1.59
N ALA A 348 34.71 -30.37 -1.94
CA ALA A 348 33.63 -30.91 -1.12
C ALA A 348 34.04 -31.25 0.32
N GLU A 349 35.19 -31.90 0.52
CA GLU A 349 35.65 -32.30 1.86
C GLU A 349 35.94 -31.11 2.78
N ARG A 350 36.59 -30.07 2.23
CA ARG A 350 36.87 -28.82 2.95
C ARG A 350 35.58 -28.10 3.32
N HIS A 351 34.62 -28.10 2.40
CA HIS A 351 33.32 -27.48 2.60
C HIS A 351 32.51 -28.23 3.67
N ASP A 352 32.50 -29.56 3.63
CA ASP A 352 31.78 -30.39 4.60
C ASP A 352 32.37 -30.19 6.02
N ARG A 353 33.70 -30.13 6.16
CA ARG A 353 34.36 -29.85 7.46
C ARG A 353 34.08 -28.46 8.03
N LEU A 354 33.99 -27.43 7.19
CA LEU A 354 33.62 -26.09 7.65
C LEU A 354 32.17 -26.03 8.12
N LEU A 355 31.25 -26.75 7.46
CA LEU A 355 29.85 -26.85 7.87
C LEU A 355 29.65 -27.67 9.14
N ASP A 356 30.45 -28.72 9.36
CA ASP A 356 30.36 -29.54 10.55
C ASP A 356 30.66 -28.74 11.84
N ALA A 357 31.36 -27.60 11.75
CA ALA A 357 31.55 -26.67 12.86
C ALA A 357 30.25 -26.01 13.36
N LEU A 358 29.22 -25.90 12.50
CA LEU A 358 27.89 -25.45 12.91
C LEU A 358 27.11 -26.59 13.61
N GLY A 359 27.35 -27.84 13.22
CA GLY A 359 26.75 -29.04 13.79
C GLY A 359 25.21 -29.04 13.81
N PRO A 360 24.57 -30.16 14.22
CA PRO A 360 23.17 -30.13 14.59
C PRO A 360 23.02 -29.35 15.91
N VAL A 361 22.07 -28.43 15.96
CA VAL A 361 21.77 -27.67 17.19
C VAL A 361 20.91 -28.52 18.12
N SER A 362 21.25 -28.52 19.42
CA SER A 362 20.45 -29.22 20.43
C SER A 362 19.03 -28.67 20.47
N ARG A 363 18.04 -29.57 20.56
CA ARG A 363 16.62 -29.22 20.71
C ARG A 363 16.25 -28.95 22.16
N GLU A 364 17.09 -29.39 23.09
CA GLU A 364 16.88 -29.33 24.52
C GLU A 364 18.14 -28.71 25.15
N PRO A 365 18.33 -27.39 25.05
CA PRO A 365 19.47 -26.73 25.65
C PRO A 365 19.37 -26.80 27.18
N ALA A 366 20.40 -27.36 27.82
CA ALA A 366 20.45 -27.49 29.27
C ALA A 366 21.04 -26.24 29.96
N ALA A 367 21.75 -25.40 29.20
CA ALA A 367 22.44 -24.22 29.71
C ALA A 367 22.24 -22.98 28.82
N ALA A 368 22.32 -21.80 29.44
CA ALA A 368 22.23 -20.51 28.76
C ALA A 368 23.17 -20.40 27.54
N SER A 369 24.42 -20.85 27.69
CA SER A 369 25.39 -20.80 26.58
C SER A 369 25.02 -21.70 25.40
N GLU A 370 24.34 -22.83 25.65
CA GLU A 370 23.89 -23.73 24.58
C GLU A 370 22.72 -23.11 23.82
N LEU A 371 21.83 -22.41 24.52
CA LEU A 371 20.71 -21.68 23.93
C LEU A 371 21.22 -20.56 23.02
N ILE A 372 22.14 -19.73 23.53
CA ILE A 372 22.75 -18.63 22.78
C ILE A 372 23.50 -19.17 21.56
N SER A 373 24.31 -20.22 21.75
CA SER A 373 25.03 -20.89 20.66
C SER A 373 24.10 -21.47 19.60
N GLY A 374 23.03 -22.13 20.03
CA GLY A 374 22.04 -22.72 19.15
C GLY A 374 21.32 -21.70 18.29
N SER A 375 20.90 -20.58 18.88
CA SER A 375 20.21 -19.50 18.17
C SER A 375 21.06 -18.94 17.02
N TRP A 376 22.35 -18.67 17.26
CA TRP A 376 23.25 -18.18 16.21
C TRP A 376 23.47 -19.21 15.11
N ARG A 377 23.70 -20.49 15.48
CA ARG A 377 23.91 -21.58 14.51
C ARG A 377 22.69 -21.83 13.64
N VAL A 378 21.48 -21.79 14.19
CA VAL A 378 20.23 -21.88 13.42
C VAL A 378 20.13 -20.73 12.42
N GLY A 379 20.43 -19.50 12.86
CA GLY A 379 20.44 -18.34 11.98
C GLY A 379 21.45 -18.47 10.83
N MET A 380 22.68 -18.89 11.12
CA MET A 380 23.70 -19.10 10.09
C MET A 380 23.35 -20.24 9.13
N LEU A 381 22.80 -21.35 9.64
CA LEU A 381 22.34 -22.44 8.79
C LEU A 381 21.22 -21.99 7.85
N PHE A 382 20.31 -21.14 8.32
CA PHE A 382 19.27 -20.55 7.47
C PHE A 382 19.88 -19.65 6.38
N GLU A 383 20.77 -18.72 6.73
CA GLU A 383 21.48 -17.86 5.76
C GLU A 383 22.17 -18.69 4.66
N LEU A 384 22.86 -19.76 5.06
CA LEU A 384 23.52 -20.68 4.13
C LEU A 384 22.54 -21.40 3.20
N THR A 385 21.28 -21.64 3.60
CA THR A 385 20.27 -22.22 2.71
C THR A 385 19.78 -21.25 1.64
N GLN A 386 19.75 -19.95 1.96
CA GLN A 386 19.28 -18.89 1.07
C GLN A 386 20.38 -18.38 0.13
N ASP A 387 21.66 -18.52 0.49
CA ASP A 387 22.75 -17.94 -0.30
C ASP A 387 23.03 -18.68 -1.62
N HIS A 388 22.57 -18.09 -2.73
CA HIS A 388 22.76 -18.61 -4.08
C HIS A 388 24.22 -18.66 -4.57
N ARG A 389 25.16 -17.99 -3.88
CA ARG A 389 26.60 -18.09 -4.19
C ARG A 389 27.18 -19.46 -3.81
N LEU A 390 26.50 -20.19 -2.93
CA LEU A 390 26.93 -21.51 -2.49
C LEU A 390 26.46 -22.63 -3.44
N PRO A 391 27.29 -23.68 -3.64
CA PRO A 391 26.89 -24.86 -4.40
C PRO A 391 25.58 -25.48 -3.88
N GLN A 392 24.74 -26.03 -4.77
CA GLN A 392 23.46 -26.64 -4.37
C GLN A 392 23.64 -27.75 -3.31
N ARG A 393 24.72 -28.54 -3.40
CA ARG A 393 25.06 -29.57 -2.41
C ARG A 393 25.28 -28.98 -1.01
N THR A 394 25.97 -27.85 -0.92
CA THR A 394 26.19 -27.10 0.33
C THR A 394 24.87 -26.67 0.94
N ARG A 395 24.02 -26.03 0.14
CA ARG A 395 22.71 -25.55 0.61
C ARG A 395 21.85 -26.70 1.10
N HIS A 396 21.87 -27.84 0.40
CA HIS A 396 21.17 -29.04 0.82
C HIS A 396 21.73 -29.65 2.12
N ARG A 397 23.05 -29.61 2.32
CA ARG A 397 23.68 -30.06 3.57
C ARG A 397 23.33 -29.14 4.74
N ALA A 398 23.40 -27.82 4.55
CA ALA A 398 22.98 -26.83 5.55
C ALA A 398 21.50 -27.02 5.91
N LEU A 399 20.64 -27.26 4.92
CA LEU A 399 19.23 -27.61 5.11
C LEU A 399 19.07 -28.88 5.96
N ASN A 400 19.86 -29.92 5.70
CA ASN A 400 19.79 -31.15 6.48
C ASN A 400 20.20 -30.92 7.95
N LEU A 401 21.22 -30.12 8.21
CA LEU A 401 21.62 -29.75 9.57
C LEU A 401 20.56 -28.87 10.26
N LEU A 402 19.98 -27.93 9.51
CA LEU A 402 18.88 -27.09 10.00
C LEU A 402 17.68 -27.96 10.36
N ASN A 403 17.22 -28.84 9.47
CA ASN A 403 16.12 -29.77 9.73
C ASN A 403 16.39 -30.72 10.89
N GLN A 404 17.65 -31.13 11.13
CA GLN A 404 18.01 -31.91 12.32
C GLN A 404 17.84 -31.11 13.61
N SER A 405 18.00 -29.80 13.55
CA SER A 405 17.79 -28.88 14.68
C SER A 405 16.30 -28.71 15.03
N PHE A 406 15.39 -29.19 14.17
CA PHE A 406 13.94 -29.14 14.37
C PHE A 406 13.33 -30.55 14.53
N ALA A 407 12.28 -30.67 15.35
CA ALA A 407 11.61 -31.96 15.59
C ALA A 407 10.85 -32.51 14.37
N SER A 408 10.47 -31.64 13.43
CA SER A 408 9.82 -31.99 12.17
C SER A 408 10.46 -31.21 11.03
N PRO A 409 10.62 -31.82 9.84
CA PRO A 409 11.17 -31.12 8.68
C PRO A 409 10.27 -29.95 8.33
N ILE A 410 10.86 -28.79 8.07
CA ILE A 410 10.14 -27.56 7.78
C ILE A 410 10.09 -27.38 6.27
N ASP A 411 8.88 -27.10 5.77
CA ASP A 411 8.65 -26.85 4.35
C ASP A 411 9.13 -25.43 4.01
N GLN A 412 10.38 -25.33 3.56
CA GLN A 412 11.11 -24.06 3.48
C GLN A 412 10.58 -23.09 2.43
N GLU A 413 9.94 -23.56 1.36
CA GLU A 413 9.44 -22.68 0.29
C GLU A 413 8.31 -21.75 0.77
N ALA A 414 7.73 -21.99 1.95
CA ALA A 414 6.63 -21.20 2.50
C ALA A 414 6.87 -20.61 3.91
N ALA A 415 7.82 -21.14 4.70
CA ALA A 415 7.80 -20.93 6.15
C ALA A 415 8.55 -19.68 6.67
N TRP A 416 9.72 -19.35 6.12
CA TRP A 416 10.58 -18.30 6.69
C TRP A 416 11.11 -17.34 5.63
N ARG A 417 10.95 -16.03 5.91
CA ARG A 417 11.41 -14.95 5.03
C ARG A 417 12.78 -14.40 5.41
N ASP A 418 13.11 -14.43 6.69
CA ASP A 418 14.35 -13.90 7.25
C ASP A 418 14.95 -14.84 8.31
N ARG A 419 16.19 -14.55 8.67
CA ARG A 419 16.97 -15.28 9.67
C ARG A 419 16.32 -15.18 11.04
N GLU A 420 15.83 -14.00 11.37
CA GLU A 420 15.21 -13.71 12.65
C GLU A 420 13.96 -14.57 12.88
N ALA A 421 13.17 -14.82 11.83
CA ALA A 421 12.04 -15.74 11.90
C ALA A 421 12.47 -17.17 12.18
N ALA A 422 13.52 -17.66 11.52
CA ALA A 422 14.03 -19.01 11.76
C ALA A 422 14.53 -19.19 13.21
N ILE A 423 15.22 -18.18 13.76
CA ILE A 423 15.68 -18.19 15.16
C ILE A 423 14.48 -18.12 16.11
N GLY A 424 13.53 -17.23 15.86
CA GLY A 424 12.33 -17.08 16.68
C GLY A 424 11.50 -18.37 16.76
N ASP A 425 11.31 -19.05 15.63
CA ASP A 425 10.57 -20.32 15.59
C ASP A 425 11.33 -21.46 16.27
N TRP A 426 12.67 -21.45 16.23
CA TRP A 426 13.48 -22.37 17.01
C TRP A 426 13.32 -22.11 18.51
N LEU A 427 13.37 -20.85 18.95
CA LEU A 427 13.14 -20.46 20.35
C LEU A 427 11.74 -20.86 20.84
N GLU A 428 10.72 -20.82 19.98
CA GLU A 428 9.36 -21.28 20.29
C GLU A 428 9.30 -22.79 20.53
N ARG A 429 10.08 -23.57 19.79
CA ARG A 429 10.12 -25.03 19.95
C ARG A 429 10.89 -25.44 21.19
N VAL A 430 11.98 -24.73 21.50
CA VAL A 430 12.77 -24.91 22.73
C VAL A 430 11.96 -24.52 23.98
N LEU A 431 11.02 -23.59 23.86
CA LEU A 431 10.15 -23.17 24.97
C LEU A 431 9.43 -24.36 25.62
N SER A 432 8.97 -25.33 24.83
CA SER A 432 8.24 -26.50 25.33
C SER A 432 9.14 -27.48 26.12
N SER A 433 10.43 -27.58 25.81
CA SER A 433 11.36 -28.36 26.65
C SER A 433 11.70 -27.58 27.92
N MET A 434 12.01 -26.29 27.77
CA MET A 434 12.34 -25.42 28.92
C MET A 434 11.22 -25.34 29.95
N ALA A 435 9.95 -25.28 29.52
CA ALA A 435 8.80 -25.23 30.42
C ALA A 435 8.60 -26.55 31.22
N ARG A 436 8.87 -27.70 30.59
CA ARG A 436 8.79 -29.03 31.23
C ARG A 436 9.90 -29.23 32.27
N ASP A 437 11.12 -28.78 31.95
CA ASP A 437 12.31 -29.03 32.77
C ASP A 437 12.51 -27.99 33.90
N VAL A 438 11.55 -27.09 34.13
CA VAL A 438 11.67 -26.05 35.17
C VAL A 438 11.91 -26.63 36.57
N ASP A 439 11.35 -27.81 36.89
CA ASP A 439 11.50 -28.43 38.21
C ASP A 439 12.77 -29.28 38.35
N THR A 440 13.40 -29.65 37.24
CA THR A 440 14.56 -30.56 37.23
C THR A 440 15.88 -29.79 37.28
N ILE A 441 15.90 -28.55 36.77
CA ILE A 441 17.09 -27.70 36.69
C ILE A 441 17.30 -26.91 38.00
N ARG A 442 18.57 -26.70 38.39
CA ARG A 442 18.92 -25.89 39.56
C ARG A 442 18.48 -24.43 39.36
N SER A 443 17.98 -23.78 40.41
CA SER A 443 17.43 -22.42 40.34
C SER A 443 18.36 -21.38 39.68
N ASP A 444 19.68 -21.44 39.92
CA ASP A 444 20.64 -20.48 39.35
C ASP A 444 20.85 -20.70 37.83
N GLU A 445 20.91 -21.97 37.40
CA GLU A 445 21.09 -22.35 36.00
C GLU A 445 19.82 -22.05 35.19
N LEU A 446 18.66 -22.29 35.79
CA LEU A 446 17.35 -21.99 35.24
C LEU A 446 17.15 -20.49 35.03
N ALA A 447 17.55 -19.66 36.00
CA ALA A 447 17.51 -18.21 35.85
C ALA A 447 18.38 -17.75 34.67
N GLY A 448 19.60 -18.27 34.55
CA GLY A 448 20.48 -17.98 33.42
C GLY A 448 19.88 -18.41 32.07
N LEU A 449 19.26 -19.59 32.01
CA LEU A 449 18.65 -20.13 30.78
C LEU A 449 17.47 -19.27 30.30
N TRP A 450 16.55 -18.91 31.19
CA TRP A 450 15.41 -18.05 30.85
C TRP A 450 15.83 -16.61 30.56
N GLY A 451 16.82 -16.08 31.28
CA GLY A 451 17.40 -14.77 30.96
C GLY A 451 17.99 -14.74 29.55
N ALA A 452 18.76 -15.77 29.18
CA ALA A 452 19.30 -15.90 27.82
C ALA A 452 18.20 -16.05 26.75
N TRP A 453 17.11 -16.78 27.04
CA TRP A 453 15.98 -16.90 26.13
C TRP A 453 15.28 -15.55 25.89
N ILE A 454 14.99 -14.79 26.95
CA ILE A 454 14.36 -13.46 26.85
C ILE A 454 15.25 -12.49 26.07
N GLU A 455 16.55 -12.50 26.34
CA GLU A 455 17.51 -11.60 25.69
C GLU A 455 17.68 -11.95 24.20
N THR A 456 17.81 -13.24 23.89
CA THR A 456 17.85 -13.70 22.49
C THR A 456 16.56 -13.32 21.77
N LEU A 457 15.40 -13.51 22.41
CA LEU A 457 14.11 -13.12 21.85
C LEU A 457 14.02 -11.61 21.62
N GLY A 458 14.52 -10.80 22.55
CA GLY A 458 14.54 -9.34 22.44
C GLY A 458 15.45 -8.82 21.32
N ARG A 459 16.48 -9.60 20.94
CA ARG A 459 17.37 -9.27 19.81
C ARG A 459 16.77 -9.62 18.45
N VAL A 460 15.94 -10.66 18.42
CA VAL A 460 15.46 -11.31 17.19
C VAL A 460 14.02 -10.93 16.84
N ARG A 461 13.16 -10.69 17.83
CA ARG A 461 11.75 -10.34 17.64
C ARG A 461 11.45 -8.98 18.25
N PHE A 462 10.61 -8.21 17.58
CA PHE A 462 10.17 -6.88 18.02
C PHE A 462 8.65 -6.76 17.99
N GLY A 463 8.13 -5.75 18.69
CA GLY A 463 6.71 -5.41 18.70
C GLY A 463 5.80 -6.60 19.01
N GLU A 464 4.72 -6.73 18.24
CA GLU A 464 3.67 -7.74 18.46
C GLU A 464 4.17 -9.19 18.35
N SER A 465 5.17 -9.48 17.52
CA SER A 465 5.72 -10.83 17.39
C SER A 465 6.48 -11.27 18.66
N ARG A 466 7.23 -10.35 19.28
CA ARG A 466 7.88 -10.59 20.59
C ARG A 466 6.82 -10.80 21.67
N GLN A 467 5.82 -9.92 21.71
CA GLN A 467 4.75 -9.98 22.70
C GLN A 467 3.97 -11.30 22.62
N ARG A 468 3.63 -11.77 21.41
CA ARG A 468 2.99 -13.06 21.19
C ARG A 468 3.79 -14.22 21.79
N GLN A 469 5.09 -14.28 21.51
CA GLN A 469 5.94 -15.37 21.98
C GLN A 469 6.17 -15.33 23.50
N LEU A 470 6.24 -14.13 24.10
CA LEU A 470 6.23 -13.96 25.56
C LEU A 470 4.92 -14.46 26.18
N LEU A 471 3.77 -14.15 25.58
CA LEU A 471 2.46 -14.63 26.03
C LEU A 471 2.34 -16.15 25.93
N ASP A 472 2.89 -16.76 24.87
CA ASP A 472 2.90 -18.22 24.71
C ASP A 472 3.81 -18.90 25.74
N ALA A 473 4.91 -18.25 26.13
CA ALA A 473 5.75 -18.69 27.25
C ALA A 473 5.02 -18.64 28.59
N VAL A 474 4.31 -17.54 28.87
CA VAL A 474 3.46 -17.42 30.07
C VAL A 474 2.38 -18.50 30.09
N GLU A 475 1.67 -18.69 28.97
CA GLU A 475 0.59 -19.69 28.87
C GLU A 475 1.13 -21.12 29.04
N SER A 476 2.29 -21.43 28.46
CA SER A 476 2.94 -22.75 28.60
C SER A 476 3.34 -23.04 30.04
N LEU A 477 3.95 -22.07 30.73
CA LEU A 477 4.33 -22.21 32.14
C LEU A 477 3.11 -22.35 33.05
N LEU A 478 2.05 -21.55 32.83
CA LEU A 478 0.83 -21.62 33.63
C LEU A 478 0.07 -22.93 33.45
N ARG A 479 0.08 -23.52 32.25
CA ARG A 479 -0.59 -24.81 31.98
C ARG A 479 -0.05 -25.96 32.82
N GLU A 480 1.23 -25.91 33.19
CA GLU A 480 1.88 -26.96 33.98
C GLU A 480 1.87 -26.71 35.51
N VAL A 481 1.37 -25.56 35.98
CA VAL A 481 1.26 -25.27 37.43
C VAL A 481 0.16 -26.11 38.07
N SER A 482 0.54 -27.10 38.88
CA SER A 482 -0.39 -27.97 39.62
C SER A 482 -0.68 -27.47 41.04
N ASP A 483 0.30 -26.88 41.75
CA ASP A 483 0.15 -26.32 43.10
C ASP A 483 0.93 -25.00 43.26
N PRO A 484 0.27 -23.87 43.56
CA PRO A 484 0.94 -22.59 43.78
C PRO A 484 1.63 -22.44 45.13
N ARG A 485 1.51 -23.43 46.03
CA ARG A 485 2.13 -23.42 47.36
C ARG A 485 3.56 -23.98 47.35
N GLU A 486 3.99 -24.59 46.25
CA GLU A 486 5.37 -25.03 46.10
C GLU A 486 6.28 -23.81 45.89
N PRO A 487 7.42 -23.71 46.60
CA PRO A 487 8.45 -22.73 46.30
C PRO A 487 9.17 -23.14 45.01
N ALA A 488 8.45 -23.09 43.89
CA ALA A 488 8.92 -23.54 42.60
C ALA A 488 9.38 -22.33 41.79
N SER A 489 10.38 -22.52 40.96
CA SER A 489 10.95 -21.48 40.10
C SER A 489 9.96 -20.93 39.05
N ARG A 490 8.83 -21.63 38.81
CA ARG A 490 7.81 -21.26 37.80
C ARG A 490 7.13 -19.91 38.02
N PRO A 491 6.50 -19.60 39.16
CA PRO A 491 5.86 -18.29 39.37
C PRO A 491 6.86 -17.13 39.29
N ALA A 492 8.13 -17.35 39.66
CA ALA A 492 9.18 -16.34 39.54
C ALA A 492 9.51 -16.04 38.07
N ILE A 493 9.61 -17.08 37.22
CA ILE A 493 9.79 -16.90 35.76
C ILE A 493 8.57 -16.22 35.15
N VAL A 494 7.35 -16.65 35.50
CA VAL A 494 6.12 -16.02 35.02
C VAL A 494 6.08 -14.54 35.41
N ALA A 495 6.39 -14.19 36.66
CA ALA A 495 6.47 -12.79 37.08
C ALA A 495 7.50 -11.99 36.27
N HIS A 496 8.64 -12.60 35.93
CA HIS A 496 9.64 -11.94 35.10
C HIS A 496 9.16 -11.73 33.65
N LEU A 497 8.52 -12.73 33.04
CA LEU A 497 7.94 -12.62 31.70
C LEU A 497 6.83 -11.56 31.64
N LEU A 498 5.99 -11.49 32.67
CA LEU A 498 4.93 -10.48 32.76
C LEU A 498 5.49 -9.05 32.76
N ARG A 499 6.66 -8.82 33.38
CA ARG A 499 7.32 -7.50 33.36
C ARG A 499 7.85 -7.08 31.98
N GLU A 500 8.13 -8.05 31.12
CA GLU A 500 8.58 -7.79 29.74
C GLU A 500 7.40 -7.55 28.77
N LEU A 501 6.15 -7.77 29.23
CA LEU A 501 4.96 -7.51 28.43
C LEU A 501 4.65 -6.01 28.37
N ASP A 502 4.30 -5.54 27.18
CA ASP A 502 3.84 -4.16 26.98
C ASP A 502 2.31 -4.08 27.14
N PHE A 503 1.86 -3.78 28.35
CA PHE A 503 0.45 -3.61 28.65
C PHE A 503 -0.14 -2.31 28.11
N GLU A 504 0.68 -1.33 27.69
CA GLU A 504 0.21 -0.01 27.27
C GLU A 504 -0.03 0.07 25.76
N THR A 505 0.88 -0.49 24.95
CA THR A 505 0.86 -0.30 23.49
C THR A 505 0.49 -1.54 22.70
N SER A 506 0.68 -2.75 23.23
CA SER A 506 0.42 -3.98 22.48
C SER A 506 -1.06 -4.38 22.48
N ALA A 507 -1.63 -4.45 21.27
CA ALA A 507 -3.00 -4.94 21.08
C ALA A 507 -3.08 -6.44 21.31
N THR A 508 -2.03 -7.20 20.95
CA THR A 508 -1.99 -8.66 21.16
C THR A 508 -2.00 -9.00 22.65
N VAL A 509 -1.25 -8.26 23.48
CA VAL A 509 -1.27 -8.45 24.94
C VAL A 509 -2.67 -8.23 25.49
N ARG A 510 -3.29 -7.09 25.15
CA ARG A 510 -4.66 -6.78 25.60
C ARG A 510 -5.67 -7.87 25.21
N GLN A 511 -5.66 -8.29 23.94
CA GLN A 511 -6.58 -9.32 23.45
C GLN A 511 -6.33 -10.67 24.13
N ARG A 512 -5.07 -11.11 24.19
CA ARG A 512 -4.70 -12.43 24.72
C ARG A 512 -4.95 -12.54 26.22
N VAL A 513 -4.63 -11.49 26.97
CA VAL A 513 -4.89 -11.45 28.41
C VAL A 513 -6.40 -11.45 28.66
N GLY A 514 -7.19 -10.68 27.90
CA GLY A 514 -8.66 -10.75 27.98
C GLY A 514 -9.22 -12.14 27.65
N ASP A 515 -8.64 -12.83 26.65
CA ASP A 515 -8.99 -14.20 26.28
C ASP A 515 -8.68 -15.21 27.38
N TRP A 516 -7.68 -15.00 28.24
CA TRP A 516 -7.38 -15.88 29.36
C TRP A 516 -8.52 -15.94 30.39
N PHE A 517 -9.25 -14.85 30.59
CA PHE A 517 -10.41 -14.81 31.47
C PHE A 517 -11.63 -15.57 30.90
N ARG A 518 -11.66 -15.86 29.60
CA ARG A 518 -12.76 -16.62 28.97
C ARG A 518 -12.76 -18.10 29.39
N PRO A 519 -13.95 -18.74 29.50
CA PRO A 519 -14.06 -20.14 29.92
C PRO A 519 -13.27 -21.08 29.00
N GLY A 520 -12.57 -22.06 29.60
CA GLY A 520 -11.92 -23.16 28.88
C GLY A 520 -10.47 -22.93 28.44
N ARG A 521 -9.93 -21.71 28.51
CA ARG A 521 -8.54 -21.43 28.14
C ARG A 521 -7.54 -21.65 29.28
N LEU A 522 -7.76 -20.96 30.39
CA LEU A 522 -7.09 -21.20 31.67
C LEU A 522 -8.11 -21.62 32.73
N SER A 523 -7.69 -22.45 33.68
CA SER A 523 -8.47 -22.80 34.88
C SER A 523 -8.51 -21.64 35.88
N SER A 524 -9.51 -21.60 36.76
CA SER A 524 -9.63 -20.56 37.79
C SER A 524 -8.41 -20.51 38.72
N ARG A 525 -7.77 -21.66 38.97
CA ARG A 525 -6.51 -21.73 39.74
C ARG A 525 -5.32 -21.08 39.00
N GLN A 526 -5.22 -21.26 37.68
CA GLN A 526 -4.18 -20.62 36.88
C GLN A 526 -4.37 -19.11 36.79
N LEU A 527 -5.63 -18.67 36.65
CA LEU A 527 -5.99 -17.25 36.71
C LEU A 527 -5.69 -16.63 38.07
N TRP A 528 -5.92 -17.37 39.16
CA TRP A 528 -5.55 -16.91 40.50
C TRP A 528 -4.04 -16.62 40.61
N VAL A 529 -3.19 -17.52 40.11
CA VAL A 529 -1.73 -17.33 40.10
C VAL A 529 -1.37 -16.10 39.26
N LEU A 530 -1.89 -16.02 38.03
CA LEU A 530 -1.62 -14.90 37.12
C LEU A 530 -2.03 -13.55 37.74
N THR A 531 -3.27 -13.44 38.20
CA THR A 531 -3.82 -12.19 38.76
C THR A 531 -3.14 -11.81 40.08
N SER A 532 -2.75 -12.79 40.89
CA SER A 532 -1.96 -12.54 42.10
C SER A 532 -0.55 -12.03 41.78
N LEU A 533 0.11 -12.58 40.75
CA LEU A 533 1.44 -12.12 40.32
C LEU A 533 1.40 -10.71 39.75
N LEU A 534 0.37 -10.38 38.95
CA LEU A 534 0.16 -9.03 38.44
C LEU A 534 -0.15 -8.05 39.58
N ALA A 535 -1.01 -8.43 40.55
CA ALA A 535 -1.32 -7.57 41.70
C ALA A 535 -0.10 -7.30 42.60
N LEU A 536 0.84 -8.26 42.67
CA LEU A 536 2.11 -8.10 43.38
C LEU A 536 3.10 -7.20 42.64
N ASP A 537 2.95 -7.05 41.34
CA ASP A 537 3.87 -6.27 40.53
C ASP A 537 3.45 -4.80 40.48
N ARG A 538 4.36 -3.91 40.90
CA ARG A 538 4.08 -2.47 40.96
C ARG A 538 3.97 -1.80 39.59
N THR A 539 4.24 -2.54 38.50
CA THR A 539 4.17 -2.05 37.13
C THR A 539 2.75 -2.06 36.55
N THR A 540 1.80 -2.76 37.19
CA THR A 540 0.39 -2.84 36.80
C THR A 540 -0.54 -2.19 37.83
N PRO A 541 -0.43 -0.87 38.08
CA PRO A 541 -1.23 -0.16 39.09
C PRO A 541 -2.73 -0.10 38.74
N TRP A 542 -3.07 -0.45 37.50
CA TRP A 542 -4.44 -0.45 36.98
C TRP A 542 -5.22 -1.73 37.33
N LEU A 543 -4.55 -2.78 37.83
CA LEU A 543 -5.19 -4.00 38.27
C LEU A 543 -5.62 -3.89 39.75
N ASP A 544 -6.93 -3.88 40.00
CA ASP A 544 -7.50 -3.79 41.35
C ASP A 544 -7.51 -5.16 42.07
N GLU A 545 -7.48 -5.17 43.40
CA GLU A 545 -7.60 -6.38 44.24
C GLU A 545 -8.90 -7.14 43.96
N GLN A 546 -9.95 -6.45 43.51
CA GLN A 546 -11.24 -7.04 43.12
C GLN A 546 -11.16 -7.87 41.82
N MET A 547 -10.13 -7.67 41.01
CA MET A 547 -9.89 -8.41 39.76
C MET A 547 -9.10 -9.71 39.99
N ILE A 548 -8.68 -9.99 41.24
CA ILE A 548 -8.02 -11.25 41.62
C ILE A 548 -9.05 -12.38 41.62
N ILE A 549 -8.86 -13.35 40.72
CA ILE A 549 -9.77 -14.49 40.57
C ILE A 549 -9.43 -15.55 41.59
N MET A 550 -10.33 -15.83 42.54
CA MET A 550 -10.12 -16.93 43.51
C MET A 550 -10.12 -18.31 42.83
N PRO A 551 -9.41 -19.32 43.37
CA PRO A 551 -9.35 -20.65 42.76
C PRO A 551 -10.71 -21.32 42.55
N GLU A 552 -11.70 -21.01 43.38
CA GLU A 552 -13.08 -21.51 43.32
C GLU A 552 -14.04 -20.64 42.48
N ALA A 553 -13.53 -19.61 41.79
CA ALA A 553 -14.36 -18.69 41.03
C ALA A 553 -15.10 -19.38 39.87
N ASP A 554 -16.38 -19.03 39.71
CA ASP A 554 -17.24 -19.49 38.63
C ASP A 554 -17.04 -18.66 37.33
N ASP A 555 -17.59 -19.14 36.21
CA ASP A 555 -17.48 -18.46 34.92
C ASP A 555 -18.12 -17.06 34.90
N ARG A 556 -19.06 -16.79 35.81
CA ARG A 556 -19.71 -15.48 35.92
C ARG A 556 -18.77 -14.45 36.53
N LEU A 557 -18.07 -14.81 37.62
CA LEU A 557 -17.05 -13.96 38.23
C LEU A 557 -15.90 -13.70 37.26
N ARG A 558 -15.48 -14.72 36.50
CA ARG A 558 -14.48 -14.55 35.44
C ARG A 558 -14.94 -13.58 34.35
N GLY A 559 -16.19 -13.69 33.92
CA GLY A 559 -16.78 -12.78 32.93
C GLY A 559 -16.85 -11.33 33.41
N ARG A 560 -17.16 -11.11 34.69
CA ARG A 560 -17.14 -9.77 35.30
C ARG A 560 -15.72 -9.21 35.38
N ALA A 561 -14.78 -9.99 35.90
CA ALA A 561 -13.37 -9.57 35.96
C ALA A 561 -12.80 -9.26 34.57
N ALA A 562 -13.20 -9.97 33.52
CA ALA A 562 -12.81 -9.66 32.14
C ALA A 562 -13.34 -8.29 31.67
N GLN A 563 -14.58 -7.95 32.02
CA GLN A 563 -15.16 -6.64 31.72
C GLN A 563 -14.48 -5.53 32.52
N ASP A 564 -14.20 -5.77 33.80
CA ASP A 564 -13.51 -4.81 34.67
C ASP A 564 -12.07 -4.59 34.21
N LEU A 565 -11.37 -5.66 33.80
CA LEU A 565 -10.05 -5.62 33.18
C LEU A 565 -10.05 -4.75 31.92
N GLU A 566 -11.05 -4.92 31.05
CA GLU A 566 -11.17 -4.11 29.82
C GLU A 566 -11.49 -2.63 30.11
N ALA A 567 -12.27 -2.37 31.16
CA ALA A 567 -12.63 -1.01 31.58
C ALA A 567 -11.43 -0.25 32.18
N HIS A 568 -10.60 -0.93 32.96
CA HIS A 568 -9.47 -0.35 33.68
C HIS A 568 -8.13 -0.53 32.96
N TRP A 569 -8.10 -1.23 31.82
CA TRP A 569 -6.89 -1.38 31.02
C TRP A 569 -6.26 -0.02 30.74
N PRO A 570 -4.93 0.15 30.89
CA PRO A 570 -4.27 1.43 30.73
C PRO A 570 -4.57 1.98 29.34
N ARG A 571 -5.37 3.04 29.30
CA ARG A 571 -5.56 3.86 28.11
C ARG A 571 -4.41 4.83 28.10
N ARG A 572 -3.66 4.90 27.00
CA ARG A 572 -2.55 5.86 26.80
C ARG A 572 -2.92 7.21 27.43
N THR A 573 -2.30 7.57 28.56
CA THR A 573 -2.37 8.94 29.07
C THR A 573 -1.48 9.76 28.17
N VAL A 574 -2.08 10.29 27.10
CA VAL A 574 -1.40 11.17 26.15
C VAL A 574 -0.94 12.41 26.92
N SER A 575 0.37 12.60 27.04
CA SER A 575 0.93 13.84 27.58
C SER A 575 0.45 15.03 26.74
N ALA A 576 0.36 16.24 27.31
CA ALA A 576 0.06 17.45 26.53
C ALA A 576 1.06 17.65 25.36
N ASP A 577 2.30 17.20 25.54
CA ASP A 577 3.34 17.15 24.49
C ASP A 577 3.06 16.10 23.40
N ASP A 578 2.41 14.97 23.75
CA ASP A 578 2.03 13.91 22.81
C ASP A 578 0.72 14.24 22.07
N LEU A 579 -0.15 15.06 22.68
CA LEU A 579 -1.34 15.64 22.04
C LEU A 579 -0.94 16.61 20.92
N GLU A 580 0.16 17.35 21.08
CA GLU A 580 0.70 18.21 20.02
C GLU A 580 1.43 17.43 18.92
N ARG A 581 2.13 16.33 19.27
CA ARG A 581 2.88 15.52 18.30
C ARG A 581 2.02 14.48 17.56
N GLY A 582 0.90 14.05 18.14
CA GLY A 582 0.07 12.95 17.63
C GLY A 582 0.74 11.59 17.78
N HIS A 583 -0.04 10.49 17.69
CA HIS A 583 0.48 9.12 17.68
C HIS A 583 1.31 8.88 16.40
N ARG A 584 2.60 9.24 16.44
CA ARG A 584 3.53 8.98 15.33
C ARG A 584 4.24 7.66 15.58
N ILE A 585 4.44 6.90 14.51
CA ILE A 585 5.15 5.62 14.61
C ILE A 585 6.64 5.93 14.70
N ALA A 586 7.28 5.57 15.82
CA ALA A 586 8.70 5.78 16.02
C ALA A 586 9.52 4.94 15.03
N VAL A 587 10.32 5.62 14.20
CA VAL A 587 11.24 4.99 13.25
C VAL A 587 12.67 5.28 13.71
N ASP A 588 13.59 4.36 13.49
CA ASP A 588 15.01 4.64 13.71
C ASP A 588 15.48 5.81 12.84
N VAL A 589 16.38 6.62 13.40
CA VAL A 589 16.83 7.88 12.78
C VAL A 589 17.45 7.64 11.40
N GLU A 590 18.20 6.55 11.22
CA GLU A 590 18.87 6.21 9.95
C GLU A 590 17.88 5.87 8.85
N SER A 591 16.99 4.89 9.09
CA SER A 591 16.00 4.45 8.09
C SER A 591 14.99 5.55 7.79
N GLY A 592 14.58 6.31 8.81
CA GLY A 592 13.69 7.45 8.64
C GLY A 592 14.31 8.57 7.80
N GLN A 593 15.59 8.89 8.04
CA GLN A 593 16.29 9.91 7.24
C GLN A 593 16.49 9.42 5.79
N ARG A 594 16.90 8.17 5.60
CA ARG A 594 17.09 7.58 4.26
C ARG A 594 15.80 7.57 3.45
N TRP A 595 14.70 7.15 4.04
CA TRP A 595 13.39 7.17 3.39
C TRP A 595 13.00 8.60 2.95
N ARG A 596 13.24 9.60 3.80
CA ARG A 596 12.97 11.00 3.47
C ARG A 596 13.82 11.52 2.32
N ASP A 597 15.11 11.18 2.30
CA ASP A 597 16.02 11.57 1.23
C ASP A 597 15.55 11.00 -0.13
N LEU A 598 15.04 9.77 -0.14
CA LEU A 598 14.41 9.14 -1.31
C LEU A 598 13.11 9.84 -1.72
N GLU A 599 12.24 10.20 -0.77
CA GLU A 599 11.01 10.95 -1.05
C GLU A 599 11.33 12.27 -1.77
N GLU A 600 12.28 13.03 -1.24
CA GLU A 600 12.67 14.34 -1.79
C GLU A 600 13.31 14.20 -3.18
N LEU A 601 14.18 13.20 -3.35
CA LEU A 601 14.77 12.89 -4.66
C LEU A 601 13.70 12.57 -5.71
N LEU A 602 12.70 11.76 -5.35
CA LEU A 602 11.62 11.40 -6.27
C LEU A 602 10.65 12.56 -6.53
N LEU A 603 10.37 13.41 -5.54
CA LEU A 603 9.55 14.62 -5.72
C LEU A 603 10.20 15.63 -6.67
N ASN A 604 11.51 15.81 -6.61
CA ASN A 604 12.23 16.76 -7.46
C ASN A 604 12.31 16.32 -8.94
N ARG A 605 12.22 15.01 -9.24
CA ARG A 605 12.26 14.47 -10.62
C ARG A 605 10.95 14.52 -11.40
N ARG A 606 9.88 15.13 -10.84
CA ARG A 606 8.57 15.26 -11.54
C ARG A 606 8.66 16.02 -12.87
N ARG A 607 9.70 16.86 -13.07
CA ARG A 607 9.87 17.71 -14.26
C ARG A 607 10.53 17.02 -15.47
N GLU A 608 10.99 15.77 -15.34
CA GLU A 608 11.76 15.07 -16.40
C GLU A 608 10.95 13.97 -17.12
N ILE A 609 9.64 13.88 -16.89
CA ILE A 609 8.79 12.85 -17.50
C ILE A 609 8.41 13.30 -18.92
N SER A 610 9.24 12.94 -19.90
CA SER A 610 8.95 13.19 -21.32
C SER A 610 8.38 11.95 -22.04
N ASP A 611 8.38 10.78 -21.40
CA ASP A 611 8.07 9.49 -22.02
C ASP A 611 7.27 8.55 -21.08
N PRO A 612 6.26 7.80 -21.58
CA PRO A 612 5.42 6.89 -20.77
C PRO A 612 6.19 5.80 -20.01
N LEU A 613 7.29 5.26 -20.56
CA LEU A 613 8.07 4.24 -19.85
C LEU A 613 8.82 4.86 -18.66
N SER A 614 9.31 6.08 -18.84
CA SER A 614 9.88 6.87 -17.74
C SER A 614 8.85 7.20 -16.66
N ALA A 615 7.58 7.43 -17.05
CA ALA A 615 6.47 7.62 -16.10
C ALA A 615 6.17 6.34 -15.30
N LEU A 616 6.10 5.18 -15.96
CA LEU A 616 5.89 3.88 -15.31
C LEU A 616 7.03 3.54 -14.35
N ARG A 617 8.28 3.75 -14.74
CA ARG A 617 9.42 3.56 -13.85
C ARG A 617 9.35 4.49 -12.62
N GLN A 618 8.95 5.75 -12.80
CA GLN A 618 8.74 6.64 -11.66
C GLN A 618 7.57 6.18 -10.78
N LEU A 619 6.53 5.60 -11.37
CA LEU A 619 5.40 5.05 -10.64
C LEU A 619 5.84 3.89 -9.75
N THR A 620 6.54 2.89 -10.31
CA THR A 620 7.09 1.76 -9.56
C THR A 620 7.93 2.22 -8.37
N ARG A 621 8.80 3.23 -8.55
CA ARG A 621 9.61 3.78 -7.46
C ARG A 621 8.79 4.43 -6.35
N ARG A 622 7.71 5.13 -6.69
CA ARG A 622 6.83 5.73 -5.68
C ARG A 622 6.00 4.69 -4.94
N VAL A 623 5.54 3.67 -5.65
CA VAL A 623 4.85 2.54 -5.04
C VAL A 623 5.78 1.82 -4.06
N TRP A 624 7.03 1.54 -4.45
CA TRP A 624 8.05 0.98 -3.55
C TRP A 624 8.40 1.89 -2.38
N LEU A 625 8.42 3.22 -2.57
CA LEU A 625 8.62 4.15 -1.46
C LEU A 625 7.49 4.05 -0.42
N ASN A 626 6.24 3.90 -0.89
CA ASN A 626 5.08 3.71 -0.03
C ASN A 626 5.10 2.32 0.65
N GLU A 627 5.55 1.29 -0.05
CA GLU A 627 5.82 -0.04 0.53
C GLU A 627 6.87 0.02 1.64
N ALA A 628 8.01 0.69 1.41
CA ALA A 628 9.04 0.87 2.43
C ALA A 628 8.49 1.62 3.66
N ALA A 629 7.66 2.65 3.45
CA ALA A 629 7.02 3.36 4.55
C ALA A 629 6.11 2.46 5.38
N LEU A 630 5.38 1.54 4.73
CA LEU A 630 4.54 0.55 5.40
C LEU A 630 5.38 -0.44 6.21
N HIS A 631 6.48 -0.97 5.66
CA HIS A 631 7.36 -1.86 6.41
C HIS A 631 7.99 -1.16 7.62
N LEU A 632 8.39 0.12 7.48
CA LEU A 632 8.83 0.93 8.62
C LEU A 632 7.71 1.11 9.65
N ALA A 633 6.47 1.28 9.21
CA ALA A 633 5.31 1.43 10.08
C ALA A 633 4.97 0.15 10.87
N VAL A 634 5.16 -1.02 10.26
CA VAL A 634 4.93 -2.35 10.88
C VAL A 634 6.13 -2.79 11.72
N GLY A 635 7.30 -2.14 11.57
CA GLY A 635 8.53 -2.44 12.32
C GLY A 635 9.47 -3.43 11.60
N ASP A 636 9.20 -3.76 10.33
CA ASP A 636 10.01 -4.65 9.50
C ASP A 636 11.13 -3.87 8.79
N ARG A 637 12.22 -3.62 9.53
CA ARG A 637 13.36 -2.82 9.02
C ARG A 637 14.13 -3.52 7.89
N GLY A 638 14.18 -4.86 7.91
CA GLY A 638 14.88 -5.66 6.91
C GLY A 638 14.28 -5.44 5.52
N GLN A 639 12.96 -5.65 5.41
CA GLN A 639 12.24 -5.43 4.16
C GLN A 639 12.23 -3.95 3.74
N ALA A 640 12.05 -3.02 4.69
CA ALA A 640 12.15 -1.60 4.37
C ALA A 640 13.51 -1.24 3.76
N ARG A 641 14.61 -1.77 4.31
CA ARG A 641 15.97 -1.55 3.80
C ARG A 641 16.17 -2.19 2.43
N GLU A 642 15.66 -3.40 2.22
CA GLU A 642 15.71 -4.10 0.93
C GLU A 642 14.99 -3.29 -0.16
N VAL A 643 13.77 -2.84 0.10
CA VAL A 643 12.98 -2.03 -0.84
C VAL A 643 13.65 -0.68 -1.12
N MET A 644 14.19 -0.01 -0.09
CA MET A 644 14.97 1.23 -0.29
C MET A 644 16.24 1.00 -1.11
N ASN A 645 16.96 -0.10 -0.87
CA ASN A 645 18.10 -0.51 -1.70
C ASN A 645 17.65 -0.81 -3.14
N ALA A 646 16.46 -1.39 -3.34
CA ALA A 646 15.90 -1.64 -4.67
C ALA A 646 15.59 -0.34 -5.42
N ILE A 647 15.05 0.68 -4.74
CA ILE A 647 14.81 2.02 -5.33
C ILE A 647 16.14 2.66 -5.78
N GLU A 648 17.15 2.63 -4.91
CA GLU A 648 18.48 3.19 -5.20
C GLU A 648 19.21 2.39 -6.28
N SER A 649 19.12 1.06 -6.25
CA SER A 649 19.70 0.20 -7.28
C SER A 649 18.92 0.29 -8.59
N MET A 650 17.68 0.76 -8.65
CA MET A 650 17.04 1.10 -9.91
C MET A 650 17.67 2.36 -10.56
N ASP A 651 18.28 3.24 -9.76
CA ASP A 651 19.19 4.30 -10.23
C ASP A 651 20.62 3.76 -10.49
N GLY A 652 21.06 2.80 -9.67
CA GLY A 652 22.33 2.07 -9.78
C GLY A 652 22.43 1.25 -11.06
N ARG A 653 21.40 0.50 -11.44
CA ARG A 653 21.20 -0.19 -12.73
C ARG A 653 21.11 0.83 -13.87
N SER A 654 20.55 2.03 -13.68
CA SER A 654 20.74 3.10 -14.68
C SER A 654 22.18 3.63 -14.78
N ARG A 655 23.07 3.33 -13.82
CA ARG A 655 24.52 3.60 -13.82
C ARG A 655 25.40 2.37 -14.12
N GLU A 656 24.90 1.16 -13.89
CA GLU A 656 25.58 -0.14 -14.00
C GLU A 656 25.02 -1.02 -15.11
N ASP A 657 23.75 -0.96 -15.51
CA ASP A 657 23.33 -1.33 -16.89
C ASP A 657 23.90 -0.33 -17.90
N ASN A 658 24.27 0.87 -17.45
CA ASN A 658 25.14 1.79 -18.18
C ASN A 658 26.63 1.30 -18.22
N ARG A 659 27.00 0.26 -17.46
CA ARG A 659 28.34 -0.37 -17.48
C ARG A 659 28.32 -1.84 -17.94
N HIS A 660 27.19 -2.55 -17.81
CA HIS A 660 27.04 -3.99 -17.98
C HIS A 660 25.73 -4.29 -18.72
N GLY A 661 25.60 -3.77 -19.94
CA GLY A 661 24.73 -4.41 -20.91
C GLY A 661 25.22 -5.84 -21.16
N LEU A 662 24.39 -6.82 -20.81
CA LEU A 662 24.40 -8.24 -21.18
C LEU A 662 25.69 -8.72 -21.88
N THR A 663 26.48 -9.45 -21.12
CA THR A 663 27.70 -10.14 -21.55
C THR A 663 27.47 -11.00 -22.80
N ASN A 664 28.05 -10.60 -23.93
CA ASN A 664 28.75 -11.52 -24.82
C ASN A 664 30.18 -10.98 -25.00
N PRO A 665 31.24 -11.79 -24.83
CA PRO A 665 32.59 -11.27 -24.64
C PRO A 665 33.30 -11.08 -25.98
N ARG A 666 33.74 -9.85 -26.27
CA ARG A 666 35.00 -9.44 -26.93
C ARG A 666 34.83 -8.07 -27.59
N GLY A 667 35.67 -7.09 -27.22
CA GLY A 667 35.94 -5.93 -28.07
C GLY A 667 35.96 -4.57 -27.35
N ARG A 668 37.17 -4.15 -26.99
CA ARG A 668 37.62 -2.82 -26.57
C ARG A 668 37.16 -1.68 -27.50
N GLY A 669 36.69 -0.55 -26.94
CA GLY A 669 36.67 0.76 -27.63
C GLY A 669 35.51 1.68 -27.21
N GLY A 670 35.82 2.85 -26.65
CA GLY A 670 34.84 3.82 -26.16
C GLY A 670 34.13 4.63 -27.25
N SER A 671 32.83 4.86 -27.03
CA SER A 671 32.03 6.01 -27.50
C SER A 671 30.70 5.97 -26.74
N GLY A 672 30.22 7.10 -26.23
CA GLY A 672 28.99 7.17 -25.42
C GLY A 672 27.79 6.57 -26.15
N SER A 673 27.18 5.51 -25.59
CA SER A 673 26.10 4.80 -26.25
C SER A 673 24.81 5.62 -26.22
N ILE A 674 24.24 5.79 -27.41
CA ILE A 674 22.96 6.42 -27.69
C ILE A 674 21.84 5.48 -27.24
N ARG A 675 20.87 5.97 -26.46
CA ARG A 675 19.67 5.19 -26.08
C ARG A 675 18.74 5.02 -27.29
N PRO A 676 18.42 3.78 -27.70
CA PRO A 676 17.46 3.51 -28.77
C PRO A 676 16.10 4.19 -28.49
N GLY A 677 15.52 4.88 -29.48
CA GLY A 677 14.15 5.40 -29.38
C GLY A 677 13.94 6.74 -28.64
N GLN A 678 14.96 7.30 -27.98
CA GLN A 678 14.81 8.58 -27.26
C GLN A 678 14.92 9.78 -28.23
N PRO A 679 13.91 10.68 -28.32
CA PRO A 679 13.94 11.84 -29.22
C PRO A 679 15.03 12.84 -28.82
N VAL A 680 15.76 13.34 -29.82
CA VAL A 680 16.80 14.36 -29.65
C VAL A 680 16.18 15.76 -29.49
N GLY A 681 16.07 16.25 -28.26
CA GLY A 681 15.65 17.63 -27.96
C GLY A 681 14.19 17.95 -28.30
N PRO A 682 13.77 19.21 -28.16
CA PRO A 682 12.40 19.65 -28.51
C PRO A 682 12.17 19.60 -30.02
N ASP A 683 11.10 18.93 -30.44
CA ASP A 683 10.74 18.71 -31.85
C ASP A 683 10.56 20.02 -32.62
N GLY A 684 11.12 20.08 -33.83
CA GLY A 684 10.97 21.17 -34.79
C GLY A 684 12.05 22.25 -34.68
N VAL A 685 12.76 22.34 -33.55
CA VAL A 685 13.82 23.35 -33.37
C VAL A 685 14.99 23.12 -34.33
N TRP A 686 15.35 21.85 -34.55
CA TRP A 686 16.39 21.53 -35.54
C TRP A 686 15.88 21.71 -36.96
N ALA A 687 14.66 21.28 -37.28
CA ALA A 687 14.05 21.43 -38.59
C ALA A 687 13.98 22.91 -39.00
N GLU A 688 13.59 23.80 -38.11
CA GLU A 688 13.56 25.25 -38.36
C GLU A 688 14.97 25.80 -38.63
N ALA A 689 15.95 25.43 -37.80
CA ALA A 689 17.34 25.82 -38.00
C ALA A 689 17.90 25.28 -39.34
N TYR A 690 17.57 24.05 -39.70
CA TYR A 690 17.98 23.43 -40.97
C TYR A 690 17.34 24.12 -42.17
N VAL A 691 16.04 24.42 -42.11
CA VAL A 691 15.32 25.14 -43.18
C VAL A 691 15.85 26.57 -43.33
N SER A 692 16.20 27.24 -42.22
CA SER A 692 16.78 28.59 -42.24
C SER A 692 18.15 28.66 -42.95
N ALA A 693 18.89 27.55 -43.03
CA ALA A 693 20.15 27.47 -43.77
C ALA A 693 19.98 27.59 -45.30
N GLY A 694 18.75 27.45 -45.82
CA GLY A 694 18.40 27.72 -47.21
C GLY A 694 19.15 26.84 -48.22
N ARG A 695 19.77 27.45 -49.23
CA ARG A 695 20.53 26.74 -50.30
C ARG A 695 22.01 26.56 -49.98
N ASN A 696 22.50 27.03 -48.85
CA ASN A 696 23.91 26.93 -48.49
C ASN A 696 24.25 25.48 -48.08
N VAL A 697 25.08 24.81 -48.88
CA VAL A 697 25.44 23.40 -48.71
C VAL A 697 26.24 23.18 -47.43
N ASP A 698 27.22 24.04 -47.14
CA ASP A 698 28.08 23.94 -45.96
C ASP A 698 27.27 24.13 -44.67
N ALA A 699 26.34 25.09 -44.67
CA ALA A 699 25.47 25.33 -43.53
C ALA A 699 24.55 24.13 -43.24
N ARG A 700 24.00 23.49 -44.28
CA ARG A 700 23.15 22.29 -44.14
C ARG A 700 23.94 21.09 -43.62
N LEU A 701 25.16 20.88 -44.11
CA LEU A 701 26.05 19.83 -43.62
C LEU A 701 26.44 20.07 -42.15
N GLN A 702 26.71 21.32 -41.76
CA GLN A 702 26.94 21.67 -40.36
C GLN A 702 25.72 21.34 -39.48
N GLN A 703 24.50 21.66 -39.93
CA GLN A 703 23.29 21.34 -39.17
C GLN A 703 23.05 19.84 -39.02
N ILE A 704 23.33 19.03 -40.05
CA ILE A 704 23.26 17.56 -39.92
C ILE A 704 24.35 17.04 -38.97
N ASN A 705 25.55 17.61 -39.02
CA ASN A 705 26.62 17.26 -38.07
C ASN A 705 26.30 17.69 -36.64
N GLN A 706 25.48 18.73 -36.43
CA GLN A 706 25.01 19.12 -35.09
C GLN A 706 24.06 18.07 -34.51
N LEU A 707 23.18 17.45 -35.29
CA LEU A 707 22.36 16.32 -34.82
C LEU A 707 23.22 15.15 -34.35
N ASP A 708 24.31 14.88 -35.05
CA ASP A 708 25.26 13.83 -34.66
C ASP A 708 26.00 14.13 -33.33
N ARG A 709 25.97 15.39 -32.87
CA ARG A 709 26.54 15.75 -31.56
C ARG A 709 25.52 15.73 -30.43
N ARG A 710 24.22 15.70 -30.72
CA ARG A 710 23.15 15.77 -29.70
C ARG A 710 22.73 14.36 -29.26
N GLY A 711 22.68 14.09 -27.96
CA GLY A 711 22.29 12.77 -27.42
C GLY A 711 20.84 12.39 -27.76
N GLY A 712 20.62 11.14 -28.19
CA GLY A 712 19.30 10.57 -28.51
C GLY A 712 19.33 9.63 -29.72
N GLY A 713 18.47 8.62 -29.71
CA GLY A 713 18.37 7.55 -30.73
C GLY A 713 17.09 7.59 -31.56
N ASP A 714 16.28 8.63 -31.41
CA ASP A 714 15.15 8.98 -32.28
C ASP A 714 15.04 10.50 -32.47
N LEU A 715 14.10 10.96 -33.28
CA LEU A 715 13.80 12.38 -33.50
C LEU A 715 12.33 12.67 -33.24
N GLY A 716 12.02 13.94 -32.95
CA GLY A 716 10.64 14.41 -33.01
C GLY A 716 10.09 14.35 -34.44
N ARG A 717 8.77 14.35 -34.61
CA ARG A 717 8.13 14.09 -35.91
C ARG A 717 8.55 15.10 -36.98
N ARG A 718 8.63 16.39 -36.63
CA ARG A 718 9.03 17.44 -37.58
C ARG A 718 10.50 17.34 -37.96
N ASP A 719 11.36 17.07 -36.98
CA ASP A 719 12.79 16.89 -37.21
C ASP A 719 13.08 15.62 -38.02
N ALA A 720 12.42 14.52 -37.69
CA ALA A 720 12.47 13.24 -38.42
C ALA A 720 12.01 13.42 -39.87
N ALA A 721 10.87 14.09 -40.10
CA ALA A 721 10.35 14.33 -41.43
C ALA A 721 11.34 15.10 -42.32
N VAL A 722 12.01 16.13 -41.78
CA VAL A 722 13.02 16.89 -42.52
C VAL A 722 14.27 16.04 -42.76
N LEU A 723 14.78 15.31 -41.77
CA LEU A 723 15.98 14.49 -41.94
C LEU A 723 15.75 13.36 -42.96
N VAL A 724 14.61 12.67 -42.90
CA VAL A 724 14.24 11.59 -43.82
C VAL A 724 14.06 12.12 -45.24
N ARG A 725 13.41 13.28 -45.41
CA ARG A 725 13.28 13.93 -46.72
C ARG A 725 14.64 14.19 -47.35
N GLU A 726 15.62 14.63 -46.55
CA GLU A 726 16.99 14.86 -47.03
C GLU A 726 17.76 13.56 -47.29
N ALA A 727 17.50 12.51 -46.50
CA ALA A 727 18.05 11.19 -46.75
C ALA A 727 17.55 10.59 -48.08
N TYR A 728 16.29 10.84 -48.45
CA TYR A 728 15.74 10.36 -49.73
C TYR A 728 16.02 11.28 -50.92
N ARG A 729 15.85 12.61 -50.77
CA ARG A 729 15.83 13.56 -51.90
C ARG A 729 16.86 14.69 -51.80
N GLY A 730 17.78 14.62 -50.84
CA GLY A 730 18.74 15.70 -50.60
C GLY A 730 19.60 16.01 -51.82
N SER A 731 19.69 17.30 -52.15
CA SER A 731 20.58 17.85 -53.17
C SER A 731 21.40 19.00 -52.58
N PRO A 732 22.73 19.06 -52.79
CA PRO A 732 23.57 18.12 -53.56
C PRO A 732 23.78 16.76 -52.88
N ARG A 733 24.33 15.77 -53.61
CA ARG A 733 24.50 14.37 -53.16
C ARG A 733 25.14 14.25 -51.77
N GLU A 734 26.15 15.07 -51.48
CA GLU A 734 26.87 15.07 -50.20
C GLU A 734 25.94 15.22 -48.99
N VAL A 735 24.86 16.00 -49.12
CA VAL A 735 23.86 16.19 -48.06
C VAL A 735 23.05 14.91 -47.83
N SER A 736 22.59 14.26 -48.91
CA SER A 736 21.86 12.99 -48.82
C SER A 736 22.72 11.85 -48.26
N ASP A 737 23.99 11.75 -48.68
CA ASP A 737 24.94 10.73 -48.19
C ASP A 737 25.20 10.88 -46.69
N ARG A 738 25.25 12.12 -46.20
CA ARG A 738 25.47 12.39 -44.79
C ARG A 738 24.21 12.13 -43.96
N ALA A 739 23.04 12.51 -44.48
CA ALA A 739 21.75 12.23 -43.85
C ALA A 739 21.48 10.71 -43.75
N GLN A 740 21.70 9.96 -44.84
CA GLN A 740 21.58 8.49 -44.83
C GLN A 740 22.51 7.85 -43.79
N ARG A 741 23.79 8.23 -43.77
CA ARG A 741 24.74 7.73 -42.78
C ARG A 741 24.33 8.05 -41.34
N LEU A 742 23.78 9.24 -41.10
CA LEU A 742 23.32 9.63 -39.77
C LEU A 742 22.11 8.81 -39.33
N VAL A 743 21.15 8.55 -40.24
CA VAL A 743 20.01 7.68 -39.96
C VAL A 743 20.48 6.26 -39.65
N GLU A 744 21.38 5.70 -40.47
CA GLU A 744 21.95 4.36 -40.27
C GLU A 744 22.70 4.23 -38.94
N SER A 745 23.59 5.17 -38.62
CA SER A 745 24.47 5.04 -37.45
C SER A 745 23.78 5.36 -36.13
N ARG A 746 22.72 6.18 -36.14
CA ARG A 746 22.14 6.76 -34.92
C ARG A 746 20.65 6.52 -34.74
N PHE A 747 19.88 6.60 -35.82
CA PHE A 747 18.41 6.61 -35.76
C PHE A 747 17.75 5.33 -36.30
N ALA A 748 18.54 4.29 -36.63
CA ALA A 748 18.04 2.99 -37.09
C ALA A 748 17.21 2.21 -36.05
N SER A 749 17.12 2.73 -34.83
CA SER A 749 16.29 2.21 -33.73
C SER A 749 15.20 3.18 -33.27
N GLY A 750 15.04 4.30 -33.96
CA GLY A 750 14.04 5.32 -33.66
C GLY A 750 12.70 5.03 -34.35
N PRO A 751 11.62 4.71 -33.62
CA PRO A 751 10.32 4.43 -34.23
C PRO A 751 9.77 5.60 -35.04
N VAL A 752 9.99 6.85 -34.64
CA VAL A 752 9.52 8.03 -35.39
C VAL A 752 10.27 8.17 -36.71
N VAL A 753 11.59 7.99 -36.72
CA VAL A 753 12.39 8.01 -37.95
C VAL A 753 12.03 6.86 -38.89
N ILE A 754 11.79 5.64 -38.36
CA ILE A 754 11.33 4.50 -39.18
C ILE A 754 9.93 4.74 -39.76
N LEU A 755 9.02 5.34 -38.99
CA LEU A 755 7.69 5.72 -39.47
C LEU A 755 7.78 6.76 -40.58
N GLU A 756 8.62 7.79 -40.44
CA GLU A 756 8.82 8.80 -41.48
C GLU A 756 9.50 8.23 -42.73
N LEU A 757 10.40 7.25 -42.59
CA LEU A 757 10.96 6.49 -43.72
C LEU A 757 9.84 5.76 -44.48
N LEU A 758 8.90 5.15 -43.76
CA LEU A 758 7.75 4.47 -44.36
C LEU A 758 6.79 5.47 -45.05
N ASP A 759 6.46 6.58 -44.38
CA ASP A 759 5.52 7.59 -44.88
C ASP A 759 6.03 8.29 -46.15
N GLN A 760 7.34 8.54 -46.24
CA GLN A 760 7.95 9.27 -47.36
C GLN A 760 8.47 8.38 -48.49
N LEU A 761 8.41 7.05 -48.33
CA LEU A 761 8.85 6.07 -49.32
C LEU A 761 8.15 6.20 -50.69
N PRO A 762 6.82 6.44 -50.80
CA PRO A 762 6.13 6.49 -52.10
C PRO A 762 6.71 7.55 -53.06
N ASP A 763 7.22 8.62 -52.46
CA ASP A 763 7.80 9.76 -53.16
C ASP A 763 9.34 9.68 -53.23
N ALA A 764 9.98 8.63 -52.70
CA ALA A 764 11.43 8.47 -52.70
C ALA A 764 11.97 8.10 -54.11
N PRO A 765 13.22 8.48 -54.45
CA PRO A 765 13.80 8.09 -55.73
C PRO A 765 13.94 6.57 -55.86
N ARG A 766 13.39 6.02 -56.95
CA ARG A 766 13.28 4.57 -57.21
C ARG A 766 14.54 3.97 -57.85
N HIS A 767 15.70 4.22 -57.25
CA HIS A 767 16.97 3.65 -57.68
C HIS A 767 17.57 2.74 -56.60
N SER A 768 18.36 1.74 -57.01
CA SER A 768 18.96 0.68 -56.17
C SER A 768 19.56 1.19 -54.85
N ARG A 769 20.12 2.40 -54.84
CA ARG A 769 20.67 3.05 -53.63
C ARG A 769 19.65 3.26 -52.49
N THR A 770 18.40 3.60 -52.81
CA THR A 770 17.34 3.81 -51.80
C THR A 770 16.95 2.47 -51.19
N ILE A 771 16.92 1.41 -52.00
CA ILE A 771 16.67 0.04 -51.55
C ILE A 771 17.82 -0.40 -50.64
N SER A 772 19.08 -0.26 -51.05
CA SER A 772 20.23 -0.61 -50.22
C SER A 772 20.30 0.16 -48.90
N PHE A 773 19.81 1.40 -48.86
CA PHE A 773 19.68 2.17 -47.62
C PHE A 773 18.64 1.56 -46.67
N ILE A 774 17.49 1.14 -47.19
CA ILE A 774 16.44 0.48 -46.40
C ILE A 774 16.89 -0.91 -45.94
N GLU A 775 17.58 -1.67 -46.79
CA GLU A 775 18.18 -2.97 -46.42
C GLU A 775 19.15 -2.82 -45.23
N ARG A 776 20.00 -1.79 -45.23
CA ARG A 776 20.95 -1.54 -44.13
C ARG A 776 20.26 -1.15 -42.82
N ILE A 777 19.12 -0.44 -42.88
CA ILE A 777 18.36 -0.05 -41.69
C ILE A 777 17.55 -1.23 -41.13
N THR A 778 16.95 -2.02 -42.01
CA THR A 778 16.05 -3.11 -41.63
C THR A 778 16.78 -4.44 -41.40
N ASN A 779 18.02 -4.57 -41.89
CA ASN A 779 18.75 -5.83 -42.02
C ASN A 779 17.99 -6.91 -42.81
N ALA A 780 17.02 -6.51 -43.63
CA ALA A 780 16.29 -7.40 -44.54
C ALA A 780 16.93 -7.34 -45.93
N THR A 781 17.06 -8.48 -46.60
CA THR A 781 17.49 -8.54 -48.00
C THR A 781 16.30 -8.31 -48.92
N ILE A 782 16.33 -7.23 -49.70
CA ILE A 782 15.32 -6.86 -50.69
C ILE A 782 15.91 -7.16 -52.07
N ASP A 783 15.61 -8.34 -52.61
CA ASP A 783 16.14 -8.74 -53.92
C ASP A 783 15.66 -7.79 -55.03
N ASP A 784 16.61 -7.04 -55.61
CA ASP A 784 16.45 -6.02 -56.67
C ASP A 784 16.77 -6.61 -58.07
N GLN A 785 16.97 -7.94 -58.18
CA GLN A 785 17.40 -8.60 -59.43
C GLN A 785 16.29 -8.84 -60.47
N GLY A 786 15.04 -8.41 -60.20
CA GLY A 786 13.90 -8.59 -61.11
C GLY A 786 13.37 -7.28 -61.70
N ASP A 787 12.90 -7.30 -62.95
CA ASP A 787 12.32 -6.16 -63.69
C ASP A 787 11.07 -5.52 -63.04
N ASP A 788 10.60 -6.04 -61.89
CA ASP A 788 9.34 -5.67 -61.26
C ASP A 788 9.55 -4.72 -60.07
N ARG A 789 9.87 -3.46 -60.37
CA ARG A 789 10.17 -2.38 -59.40
C ARG A 789 9.08 -2.16 -58.34
N GLU A 790 7.82 -2.46 -58.67
CA GLU A 790 6.70 -2.34 -57.75
C GLU A 790 6.78 -3.38 -56.62
N GLN A 791 7.31 -4.56 -56.91
CA GLN A 791 7.54 -5.60 -55.89
C GLN A 791 8.68 -5.24 -54.93
N ALA A 792 9.74 -4.59 -55.43
CA ALA A 792 10.84 -4.11 -54.59
C ALA A 792 10.36 -3.06 -53.58
N GLU A 793 9.48 -2.13 -54.01
CA GLU A 793 8.87 -1.15 -53.11
C GLU A 793 7.95 -1.80 -52.07
N ALA A 794 7.12 -2.77 -52.47
CA ALA A 794 6.26 -3.50 -51.55
C ALA A 794 7.06 -4.25 -50.46
N ARG A 795 8.19 -4.89 -50.85
CA ARG A 795 9.11 -5.55 -49.91
C ARG A 795 9.81 -4.57 -48.99
N ALA A 796 10.22 -3.39 -49.49
CA ALA A 796 10.79 -2.33 -48.68
C ALA A 796 9.80 -1.80 -47.62
N ARG A 797 8.53 -1.61 -47.98
CA ARG A 797 7.46 -1.26 -47.03
C ARG A 797 7.29 -2.33 -45.96
N LEU A 798 7.22 -3.61 -46.37
CA LEU A 798 7.08 -4.72 -45.43
C LEU A 798 8.24 -4.78 -44.43
N ALA A 799 9.49 -4.64 -44.90
CA ALA A 799 10.66 -4.65 -44.04
C ALA A 799 10.66 -3.50 -43.01
N LEU A 800 10.24 -2.30 -43.42
CA LEU A 800 10.09 -1.15 -42.51
C LEU A 800 8.96 -1.37 -41.50
N ILE A 801 7.82 -1.95 -41.91
CA ILE A 801 6.70 -2.29 -41.02
C ILE A 801 7.12 -3.35 -39.99
N GLU A 802 7.77 -4.44 -40.43
CA GLU A 802 8.28 -5.47 -39.52
C GLU A 802 9.30 -4.91 -38.53
N ARG A 803 10.14 -4.00 -38.98
CA ARG A 803 11.10 -3.30 -38.11
C ARG A 803 10.39 -2.42 -37.09
N LEU A 804 9.37 -1.65 -37.50
CA LEU A 804 8.55 -0.83 -36.61
C LEU A 804 7.85 -1.68 -35.55
N LEU A 805 7.25 -2.82 -35.96
CA LEU A 805 6.59 -3.76 -35.05
C LEU A 805 7.55 -4.35 -34.02
N LYS A 806 8.76 -4.76 -34.44
CA LYS A 806 9.81 -5.25 -33.53
C LYS A 806 10.26 -4.20 -32.52
N LEU A 807 10.26 -2.92 -32.90
CA LEU A 807 10.58 -1.81 -32.00
C LEU A 807 9.43 -1.52 -31.01
N GLN A 808 8.17 -1.69 -31.43
CA GLN A 808 7.00 -1.53 -30.56
C GLN A 808 6.86 -2.68 -29.55
N GLN A 809 7.07 -3.93 -29.96
CA GLN A 809 6.99 -5.10 -29.05
C GLN A 809 7.94 -4.99 -27.85
N ARG A 810 9.18 -4.54 -28.08
CA ARG A 810 10.15 -4.29 -26.98
C ARG A 810 9.68 -3.23 -25.98
N GLY A 811 8.86 -2.28 -26.43
CA GLY A 811 8.26 -1.27 -25.55
C GLY A 811 7.07 -1.80 -24.76
N GLU A 812 6.37 -2.82 -25.27
CA GLU A 812 5.29 -3.51 -24.56
C GLU A 812 5.85 -4.45 -23.50
N ASP A 813 6.90 -5.24 -23.81
CA ASP A 813 7.58 -6.12 -22.85
C ASP A 813 8.05 -5.34 -21.60
N ALA A 814 8.62 -4.15 -21.79
CA ALA A 814 9.08 -3.31 -20.68
C ALA A 814 7.90 -2.72 -19.86
N ARG A 815 6.74 -2.48 -20.48
CA ARG A 815 5.55 -2.00 -19.75
C ARG A 815 4.96 -3.11 -18.89
N ASP A 816 4.91 -4.32 -19.41
CA ASP A 816 4.43 -5.50 -18.70
C ASP A 816 5.36 -5.82 -17.51
N GLU A 817 6.68 -5.70 -17.70
CA GLU A 817 7.66 -5.80 -16.61
C GLU A 817 7.38 -4.80 -15.48
N TYR A 818 7.19 -3.51 -15.78
CA TYR A 818 6.88 -2.52 -14.74
C TYR A 818 5.51 -2.71 -14.09
N ALA A 819 4.53 -3.19 -14.84
CA ALA A 819 3.21 -3.52 -14.29
C ALA A 819 3.32 -4.68 -13.29
N GLU A 820 4.15 -5.68 -13.59
CA GLU A 820 4.42 -6.81 -12.73
C GLU A 820 5.15 -6.39 -11.43
N LEU A 821 6.16 -5.53 -11.54
CA LEU A 821 6.85 -4.98 -10.36
C LEU A 821 5.92 -4.15 -9.44
N VAL A 822 4.89 -3.51 -10.00
CA VAL A 822 3.85 -2.82 -9.24
C VAL A 822 2.90 -3.82 -8.58
N ARG A 823 2.50 -4.88 -9.30
CA ARG A 823 1.68 -5.98 -8.75
C ARG A 823 2.36 -6.60 -7.53
N GLU A 824 3.61 -7.03 -7.67
CA GLU A 824 4.39 -7.64 -6.60
C GLU A 824 4.48 -6.73 -5.37
N SER A 825 4.66 -5.42 -5.58
CA SER A 825 4.69 -4.46 -4.48
C SER A 825 3.35 -4.38 -3.74
N PHE A 826 2.21 -4.41 -4.45
CA PHE A 826 0.90 -4.45 -3.80
C PHE A 826 0.68 -5.75 -3.02
N GLU A 827 1.19 -6.88 -3.50
CA GLU A 827 1.16 -8.15 -2.76
C GLU A 827 2.00 -8.09 -1.49
N ARG A 828 3.23 -7.55 -1.58
CA ARG A 828 4.09 -7.37 -0.39
C ARG A 828 3.45 -6.44 0.63
N GLN A 829 2.82 -5.34 0.19
CA GLN A 829 2.07 -4.44 1.07
C GLN A 829 0.88 -5.15 1.75
N LEU A 830 0.12 -5.95 0.98
CA LEU A 830 -1.00 -6.73 1.51
C LEU A 830 -0.53 -7.74 2.57
N LEU A 831 0.56 -8.47 2.29
CA LEU A 831 1.16 -9.43 3.22
C LEU A 831 1.77 -8.76 4.47
N ALA A 832 2.25 -7.52 4.35
CA ALA A 832 2.75 -6.75 5.49
C ALA A 832 1.62 -6.36 6.46
N ILE A 833 0.42 -6.08 5.95
CA ILE A 833 -0.75 -5.73 6.79
C ILE A 833 -1.45 -6.99 7.32
N ARG A 834 -1.59 -8.02 6.48
CA ARG A 834 -2.20 -9.32 6.84
C ARG A 834 -1.36 -10.49 6.34
N PRO A 835 -0.47 -11.05 7.19
CA PRO A 835 0.38 -12.18 6.81
C PRO A 835 -0.38 -13.47 6.48
N GLU A 836 -1.61 -13.62 6.98
CA GLU A 836 -2.46 -14.80 6.78
C GLU A 836 -3.08 -14.86 5.37
N GLU A 837 -3.01 -13.77 4.61
CA GLU A 837 -3.59 -13.68 3.28
C GLU A 837 -2.77 -14.50 2.28
N ARG A 838 -3.42 -15.35 1.46
CA ARG A 838 -2.70 -16.15 0.44
C ARG A 838 -2.28 -15.27 -0.74
N SER A 839 -1.01 -15.35 -1.13
CA SER A 839 -0.54 -14.84 -2.42
C SER A 839 -1.09 -15.71 -3.55
N VAL A 840 -1.52 -15.08 -4.64
CA VAL A 840 -2.03 -15.75 -5.84
C VAL A 840 -1.11 -15.34 -7.00
N SER A 841 -0.25 -16.26 -7.43
CA SER A 841 0.93 -15.97 -8.27
C SER A 841 0.67 -15.35 -9.65
N ASP A 842 -0.58 -15.18 -10.10
CA ASP A 842 -0.92 -14.68 -11.46
C ASP A 842 -2.09 -13.66 -11.45
N GLU A 843 -2.38 -13.04 -10.30
CA GLU A 843 -3.51 -12.12 -10.17
C GLU A 843 -3.25 -10.77 -10.87
N PRO A 844 -4.13 -10.22 -11.72
CA PRO A 844 -3.90 -8.91 -12.35
C PRO A 844 -3.71 -7.78 -11.33
N VAL A 845 -2.86 -6.78 -11.65
CA VAL A 845 -2.58 -5.58 -10.81
C VAL A 845 -3.83 -4.96 -10.18
N LEU A 846 -4.93 -4.89 -10.94
CA LEU A 846 -6.20 -4.34 -10.47
C LEU A 846 -6.79 -5.15 -9.31
N GLU A 847 -6.80 -6.48 -9.41
CA GLU A 847 -7.40 -7.36 -8.41
C GLU A 847 -6.56 -7.34 -7.12
N THR A 848 -5.22 -7.34 -7.24
CA THR A 848 -4.32 -7.11 -6.09
C THR A 848 -4.57 -5.76 -5.41
N ALA A 849 -4.73 -4.68 -6.19
CA ALA A 849 -5.05 -3.35 -5.64
C ALA A 849 -6.41 -3.30 -4.93
N GLN A 850 -7.41 -4.03 -5.44
CA GLN A 850 -8.72 -4.17 -4.80
C GLN A 850 -8.61 -4.87 -3.45
N ARG A 851 -7.85 -5.96 -3.37
CA ARG A 851 -7.60 -6.70 -2.12
C ARG A 851 -6.85 -5.84 -1.12
N LEU A 852 -5.78 -5.15 -1.53
CA LEU A 852 -5.05 -4.22 -0.66
C LEU A 852 -5.97 -3.14 -0.07
N ARG A 853 -6.84 -2.54 -0.89
CA ARG A 853 -7.83 -1.56 -0.41
C ARG A 853 -8.82 -2.17 0.59
N GLN A 854 -9.29 -3.41 0.35
CA GLN A 854 -10.19 -4.10 1.28
C GLN A 854 -9.52 -4.37 2.63
N VAL A 855 -8.25 -4.74 2.63
CA VAL A 855 -7.47 -4.89 3.87
C VAL A 855 -7.37 -3.55 4.59
N TRP A 856 -7.01 -2.46 3.90
CA TRP A 856 -7.02 -1.13 4.49
C TRP A 856 -8.38 -0.73 5.05
N TRP A 857 -9.47 -1.00 4.32
CA TRP A 857 -10.82 -0.75 4.81
C TRP A 857 -11.08 -1.44 6.14
N SER A 858 -10.67 -2.71 6.28
CA SER A 858 -10.83 -3.45 7.54
C SER A 858 -10.07 -2.79 8.70
N VAL A 859 -8.81 -2.38 8.47
CA VAL A 859 -7.97 -1.71 9.46
C VAL A 859 -8.59 -0.39 9.91
N VAL A 860 -9.02 0.46 8.97
CA VAL A 860 -9.60 1.77 9.33
C VAL A 860 -10.98 1.62 9.97
N ASN A 861 -11.77 0.63 9.54
CA ASN A 861 -13.07 0.35 10.17
C ASN A 861 -12.91 -0.12 11.62
N GLU A 862 -11.90 -0.94 11.92
CA GLU A 862 -11.56 -1.34 13.29
C GLU A 862 -11.13 -0.13 14.13
N ALA A 863 -10.29 0.76 13.58
CA ALA A 863 -9.88 2.00 14.24
C ALA A 863 -11.04 2.98 14.47
N ALA A 864 -11.94 3.14 13.49
CA ALA A 864 -13.12 3.99 13.63
C ALA A 864 -14.12 3.43 14.65
N ALA A 865 -14.21 2.11 14.78
CA ALA A 865 -15.07 1.46 15.75
C ALA A 865 -14.60 1.66 17.21
N SER A 866 -13.30 1.92 17.42
CA SER A 866 -12.68 2.17 18.73
C SER A 866 -12.49 3.65 19.08
N ALA A 867 -12.78 4.57 18.14
CA ALA A 867 -12.64 6.01 18.35
C ALA A 867 -13.73 6.59 19.29
N ASP A 868 -13.39 7.65 20.04
CA ASP A 868 -14.32 8.33 20.94
C ASP A 868 -15.57 8.87 20.21
N ASN A 869 -15.40 9.34 18.96
CA ASN A 869 -16.48 9.84 18.09
C ASN A 869 -16.96 8.78 17.09
N ARG A 870 -17.12 7.54 17.55
CA ARG A 870 -17.46 6.36 16.73
C ARG A 870 -18.54 6.60 15.67
N GLU A 871 -19.67 7.22 16.02
CA GLU A 871 -20.80 7.40 15.09
C GLU A 871 -20.44 8.33 13.92
N GLU A 872 -19.69 9.39 14.19
CA GLU A 872 -19.22 10.33 13.16
C GLU A 872 -18.15 9.69 12.26
N SER A 873 -17.18 8.99 12.87
CA SER A 873 -16.11 8.29 12.15
C SER A 873 -16.65 7.21 11.21
N LEU A 874 -17.63 6.42 11.67
CA LEU A 874 -18.27 5.40 10.84
C LEU A 874 -19.09 6.02 9.69
N ALA A 875 -19.80 7.13 9.94
CA ALA A 875 -20.53 7.84 8.89
C ALA A 875 -19.59 8.42 7.82
N LYS A 876 -18.40 8.90 8.21
CA LYS A 876 -17.37 9.39 7.30
C LYS A 876 -16.78 8.26 6.45
N LEU A 877 -16.52 7.09 7.05
CA LEU A 877 -16.11 5.90 6.31
C LEU A 877 -17.16 5.45 5.28
N ASP A 878 -18.45 5.43 5.65
CA ASP A 878 -19.53 5.11 4.72
C ASP A 878 -19.55 6.06 3.52
N ASN A 879 -19.29 7.36 3.73
CA ASN A 879 -19.18 8.32 2.63
C ASN A 879 -17.97 8.02 1.73
N ILE A 880 -16.80 7.71 2.31
CA ILE A 880 -15.60 7.33 1.55
C ILE A 880 -15.89 6.09 0.68
N GLN A 881 -16.59 5.10 1.22
CA GLN A 881 -16.97 3.89 0.48
C GLN A 881 -17.96 4.17 -0.65
N GLN A 882 -18.93 5.06 -0.42
CA GLN A 882 -19.88 5.47 -1.46
C GLN A 882 -19.18 6.23 -2.60
N GLU A 883 -18.28 7.17 -2.27
CA GLU A 883 -17.51 7.91 -3.25
C GLU A 883 -16.59 7.00 -4.06
N HIS A 884 -15.90 6.07 -3.41
CA HIS A 884 -15.09 5.05 -4.08
C HIS A 884 -15.94 4.20 -5.03
N ALA A 885 -17.09 3.68 -4.59
CA ALA A 885 -17.96 2.86 -5.42
C ALA A 885 -18.45 3.62 -6.67
N LEU A 886 -18.70 4.92 -6.56
CA LEU A 886 -19.02 5.79 -7.70
C LEU A 886 -17.83 5.92 -8.66
N ARG A 887 -16.62 6.19 -8.14
CA ARG A 887 -15.39 6.32 -8.96
C ARG A 887 -15.08 5.01 -9.70
N SER A 888 -15.14 3.88 -9.01
CA SER A 888 -14.86 2.55 -9.57
C SER A 888 -15.87 2.18 -10.66
N ARG A 889 -17.15 2.55 -10.53
CA ARG A 889 -18.17 2.37 -11.58
C ARG A 889 -17.96 3.25 -12.81
N LEU A 890 -17.43 4.46 -12.63
CA LEU A 890 -17.18 5.40 -13.73
C LEU A 890 -15.86 5.12 -14.46
N ALA A 891 -14.90 4.50 -13.78
CA ALA A 891 -13.60 4.14 -14.33
C ALA A 891 -13.71 3.10 -15.47
N ARG A 892 -13.01 3.34 -16.59
CA ARG A 892 -12.96 2.46 -17.76
C ARG A 892 -11.54 1.93 -17.98
N GLY A 893 -11.44 0.62 -18.16
CA GLY A 893 -10.14 -0.07 -18.31
C GLY A 893 -9.44 -0.33 -16.97
N SER A 894 -8.40 -1.14 -17.00
CA SER A 894 -7.66 -1.57 -15.80
C SER A 894 -6.97 -0.40 -15.10
N MET A 895 -6.19 0.43 -15.81
CA MET A 895 -5.47 1.56 -15.20
C MET A 895 -6.36 2.57 -14.49
N GLN A 896 -7.53 2.94 -15.05
CA GLN A 896 -8.43 3.88 -14.39
C GLN A 896 -9.09 3.25 -13.15
N LYS A 897 -9.37 1.95 -13.18
CA LYS A 897 -9.88 1.23 -12.01
C LYS A 897 -8.80 1.12 -10.94
N THR A 898 -7.56 0.79 -11.29
CA THR A 898 -6.42 0.80 -10.37
C THR A 898 -6.24 2.17 -9.73
N LEU A 899 -6.33 3.26 -10.53
CA LEU A 899 -6.35 4.61 -9.98
C LEU A 899 -7.49 4.81 -8.98
N ALA A 900 -8.71 4.37 -9.29
CA ALA A 900 -9.83 4.48 -8.36
C ALA A 900 -9.57 3.73 -7.03
N GLU A 901 -8.95 2.55 -7.08
CA GLU A 901 -8.54 1.81 -5.88
C GLU A 901 -7.48 2.57 -5.07
N ARG A 902 -6.44 3.11 -5.72
CA ARG A 902 -5.38 3.89 -5.05
C ARG A 902 -5.87 5.21 -4.46
N ILE A 903 -6.87 5.85 -5.08
CA ILE A 903 -7.56 7.00 -4.49
C ILE A 903 -8.35 6.58 -3.25
N GLY A 904 -9.03 5.42 -3.31
CA GLY A 904 -9.73 4.89 -2.14
C GLY A 904 -8.77 4.60 -0.99
N GLU A 905 -7.58 4.08 -1.28
CA GLU A 905 -6.53 3.88 -0.27
C GLU A 905 -5.99 5.19 0.29
N LEU A 906 -5.78 6.22 -0.55
CA LEU A 906 -5.43 7.57 -0.10
C LEU A 906 -6.46 8.13 0.89
N ASP A 907 -7.75 8.00 0.57
CA ASP A 907 -8.85 8.47 1.42
C ASP A 907 -8.88 7.68 2.75
N LEU A 908 -8.63 6.37 2.72
CA LEU A 908 -8.58 5.52 3.92
C LEU A 908 -7.38 5.83 4.82
N LEU A 909 -6.18 5.98 4.25
CA LEU A 909 -5.00 6.33 5.02
C LEU A 909 -5.10 7.73 5.63
N ALA A 910 -5.72 8.67 4.90
CA ALA A 910 -6.00 10.01 5.42
C ALA A 910 -6.98 9.96 6.61
N GLU A 911 -8.01 9.13 6.54
CA GLU A 911 -8.94 8.94 7.65
C GLU A 911 -8.26 8.27 8.84
N LEU A 912 -7.45 7.25 8.61
CA LEU A 912 -6.67 6.60 9.66
C LEU A 912 -5.78 7.59 10.42
N ILE A 913 -5.06 8.47 9.70
CA ILE A 913 -4.24 9.51 10.33
C ILE A 913 -5.10 10.53 11.09
N THR A 914 -6.31 10.82 10.62
CA THR A 914 -7.23 11.73 11.32
C THR A 914 -7.74 11.11 12.62
N LEU A 915 -7.98 9.80 12.63
CA LEU A 915 -8.36 9.04 13.82
C LEU A 915 -7.18 8.90 14.81
N GLU A 916 -5.98 8.64 14.31
CA GLU A 916 -4.75 8.50 15.12
C GLU A 916 -4.22 9.87 15.64
N GLN A 917 -4.44 10.94 14.87
CA GLN A 917 -3.88 12.28 15.10
C GLN A 917 -4.91 13.40 14.79
N PRO A 918 -5.97 13.57 15.62
CA PRO A 918 -7.03 14.56 15.37
C PRO A 918 -6.56 16.00 15.09
N PRO A 919 -5.50 16.53 15.75
CA PRO A 919 -4.99 17.88 15.47
C PRO A 919 -4.51 18.10 14.03
N ARG A 920 -4.23 17.01 13.28
CA ARG A 920 -3.74 17.08 11.91
C ARG A 920 -4.84 17.04 10.85
N GLU A 921 -6.11 16.92 11.23
CA GLU A 921 -7.24 16.88 10.30
C GLU A 921 -7.17 18.00 9.25
N ALA A 922 -6.97 19.25 9.68
CA ALA A 922 -6.87 20.40 8.77
C ALA A 922 -5.66 20.33 7.82
N THR A 923 -4.58 19.66 8.21
CA THR A 923 -3.39 19.48 7.35
C THR A 923 -3.61 18.35 6.35
N VAL A 924 -4.22 17.25 6.78
CA VAL A 924 -4.63 16.13 5.92
C VAL A 924 -5.64 16.61 4.88
N GLN A 925 -6.66 17.38 5.29
CA GLN A 925 -7.67 17.92 4.37
C GLN A 925 -7.06 18.84 3.32
N ARG A 926 -6.16 19.75 3.71
CA ARG A 926 -5.41 20.60 2.76
C ARG A 926 -4.58 19.78 1.76
N LEU A 927 -3.99 18.67 2.20
CA LEU A 927 -3.25 17.76 1.31
C LEU A 927 -4.20 17.06 0.31
N LEU A 928 -5.35 16.57 0.75
CA LEU A 928 -6.35 15.94 -0.12
C LEU A 928 -6.91 16.93 -1.15
N GLU A 929 -7.24 18.16 -0.72
CA GLU A 929 -7.72 19.24 -1.60
C GLU A 929 -6.68 19.60 -2.67
N ARG A 930 -5.41 19.76 -2.26
CA ARG A 930 -4.32 20.04 -3.20
C ARG A 930 -4.10 18.90 -4.18
N THR A 931 -4.10 17.65 -3.70
CA THR A 931 -3.98 16.45 -4.53
C THR A 931 -5.12 16.37 -5.55
N LEU A 932 -6.33 16.75 -5.16
CA LEU A 932 -7.48 16.81 -6.07
C LEU A 932 -7.32 17.89 -7.15
N ILE A 933 -6.76 19.06 -6.83
CA ILE A 933 -6.43 20.09 -7.82
C ILE A 933 -5.35 19.59 -8.78
N ASP A 934 -4.23 19.09 -8.25
CA ASP A 934 -3.11 18.58 -9.06
C ASP A 934 -3.56 17.47 -10.03
N ARG A 935 -4.41 16.53 -9.58
CA ARG A 935 -4.96 15.46 -10.45
C ARG A 935 -5.87 15.98 -11.56
N ARG A 936 -6.57 17.11 -11.34
CA ARG A 936 -7.43 17.74 -12.36
C ARG A 936 -6.62 18.42 -13.45
N GLU A 937 -5.40 18.85 -13.12
CA GLU A 937 -4.46 19.48 -14.06
C GLU A 937 -3.61 18.46 -14.82
N ALA A 938 -3.56 17.20 -14.35
CA ALA A 938 -2.82 16.12 -14.98
C ALA A 938 -3.30 15.83 -16.42
N THR A 939 -2.35 15.52 -17.29
CA THR A 939 -2.56 15.31 -18.73
C THR A 939 -3.12 13.92 -19.02
N ASP A 940 -2.70 12.91 -18.24
CA ASP A 940 -3.09 11.51 -18.40
C ASP A 940 -3.29 10.77 -17.07
N VAL A 941 -3.74 9.51 -17.16
CA VAL A 941 -4.04 8.64 -16.00
C VAL A 941 -2.78 8.21 -15.24
N LEU A 942 -1.64 8.06 -15.91
CA LEU A 942 -0.37 7.71 -15.26
C LEU A 942 0.15 8.89 -14.43
N GLU A 943 0.00 10.11 -14.92
CA GLU A 943 0.30 11.31 -14.16
C GLU A 943 -0.62 11.44 -12.94
N GLN A 944 -1.92 11.12 -13.08
CA GLN A 944 -2.83 11.06 -11.94
C GLN A 944 -2.43 10.01 -10.89
N LEU A 945 -1.96 8.84 -11.33
CA LEU A 945 -1.42 7.80 -10.44
C LEU A 945 -0.16 8.30 -9.72
N LEU A 946 0.80 8.89 -10.43
CA LEU A 946 2.01 9.47 -9.84
C LEU A 946 1.71 10.54 -8.78
N ILE A 947 0.72 11.40 -9.04
CA ILE A 947 0.26 12.41 -8.08
C ILE A 947 -0.36 11.74 -6.85
N THR A 948 -1.15 10.68 -7.05
CA THR A 948 -1.80 9.93 -5.97
C THR A 948 -0.75 9.21 -5.10
N GLU A 949 0.22 8.53 -5.69
CA GLU A 949 1.31 7.88 -4.94
C GLU A 949 2.18 8.90 -4.20
N ALA A 950 2.44 10.08 -4.79
CA ALA A 950 3.14 11.15 -4.09
C ALA A 950 2.36 11.71 -2.89
N ALA A 951 1.03 11.75 -2.99
CA ALA A 951 0.18 12.14 -1.87
C ALA A 951 0.18 11.08 -0.76
N LEU A 952 0.16 9.80 -1.11
CA LEU A 952 0.34 8.69 -0.16
C LEU A 952 1.67 8.78 0.59
N SER A 953 2.79 9.06 -0.10
CA SER A 953 4.09 9.24 0.57
C SER A 953 4.05 10.40 1.57
N ARG A 954 3.37 11.51 1.23
CA ARG A 954 3.22 12.65 2.15
C ARG A 954 2.37 12.32 3.37
N LEU A 955 1.34 11.47 3.23
CA LEU A 955 0.57 10.96 4.37
C LEU A 955 1.43 10.06 5.26
N TRP A 956 2.22 9.16 4.66
CA TRP A 956 3.19 8.34 5.40
C TRP A 956 4.18 9.19 6.19
N ARG A 957 4.70 10.27 5.60
CA ARG A 957 5.57 11.22 6.29
C ARG A 957 4.90 11.90 7.49
N MET A 958 3.59 12.11 7.45
CA MET A 958 2.84 12.62 8.61
C MET A 958 2.72 11.54 9.69
N ARG A 959 2.42 10.30 9.29
CA ARG A 959 2.22 9.17 10.20
C ARG A 959 3.50 8.69 10.90
N LEU A 960 4.63 8.68 10.19
CA LEU A 960 5.94 8.30 10.74
C LEU A 960 6.58 9.44 11.54
N ASP A 961 7.23 9.11 12.66
CA ASP A 961 8.01 10.07 13.45
C ASP A 961 9.42 10.21 12.88
N LEU A 962 9.51 10.93 11.78
CA LEU A 962 10.78 11.12 11.07
C LEU A 962 11.55 12.29 11.69
N PRO A 963 12.86 12.16 11.98
CA PRO A 963 13.66 13.17 12.69
C PRO A 963 13.60 14.52 11.97
N GLU A 964 13.31 15.65 12.64
CA GLU A 964 13.32 16.94 11.94
C GLU A 964 14.73 17.25 11.42
N ARG A 965 14.84 17.89 10.24
CA ARG A 965 16.14 18.36 9.75
C ARG A 965 16.75 19.20 10.86
N ALA A 966 17.97 18.88 11.27
CA ALA A 966 18.80 19.84 11.99
C ALA A 966 18.91 21.07 11.08
N THR A 967 18.07 22.07 11.31
CA THR A 967 18.20 23.38 10.69
C THR A 967 19.57 23.87 11.13
N GLY A 968 20.48 24.01 10.17
CA GLY A 968 21.82 24.55 10.40
C GLY A 968 21.79 26.03 10.77
N GLU A 969 21.16 26.35 11.89
CA GLU A 969 21.27 27.60 12.62
C GLU A 969 22.07 27.29 13.89
N GLY A 970 23.37 27.08 13.73
CA GLY A 970 24.26 26.70 14.83
C GLY A 970 25.74 26.61 14.49
N SER A 971 26.19 27.15 13.35
CA SER A 971 27.60 27.42 13.11
C SER A 971 27.78 28.78 12.44
N SER A 972 27.76 29.81 13.27
CA SER A 972 28.46 31.07 13.04
C SER A 972 29.10 31.48 14.34
#